data_AF-Q6KHH9-F1
#
_entry.id   AF-Q6KHH9-F1
#
_cell.length_a   1.000
_cell.length_b   1.000
_cell.length_c   1.000
_cell.angle_alpha   90.00
_cell.angle_beta   90.00
_cell.angle_gamma   90.00
#
_symmetry.space_group_name_H-M   'P 1'
#
loop_
_entity.id
_entity.type
_entity.pdbx_description
1 polymer ?
#
loop_
_entity_poly.entity_id
_entity_poly.type
_entity_poly.pdbx_seq_one_letter_code
_entity_poly.pdbx_strand_id
1 'polypeptide(L)'
;MKNFKNILVELKNKLNREQFNYLNEKNNFQEKIKENFKAKSKDLHFRNNFSLEPKSGLLNDPNGLVFFNDFYYIFFQNSPHINKHDLKVWSLYKTKDFLNYTYEGQKISPSIEKDADGIYSGGSIVENDELYLFYTGIEKKYFRKINIEKIKNFFSLADFILESNMHKTLKEIYLESLISKIIKFIENLEESNIFLAKRNTSENFDKTFLFKRDRNLYTRHFRDPLALKKDNNFYLLIGAQLKETLKGVISVYKSKKVDKDYRLIGNIKFKNFSIESYMLECPEFLRINNKDIIIFSTQGKSYFNFRKNNESIHNAIYLVGKMNWNTLEFDVEFQDFLDYGFDFYAPQVFKNVDENILIGWNGRPDISFHDENLGWSFNLSIPRKLYLKNNELIQEPIFQLENEVLNVESNKISKKQNGLYEIRFEKEKNFSEISIFNEKHNISIKLDWDNLFINVNRTNMEVNYGENIGTNWVRKMPKKYSKMNLIVDNSLIHFYFDEGKFHFTFYYFIKKSNIKFKNFSNITFRQIKSLKIKDKSKKVLLIGEALIDTYKQNFEISRQVGGAPLNVSLALSKKGVQNSFFGVIGKDEDASLILEYFKRNNLDTSLLKIDPKLKTTVANVSINDEGERNFTFVRGADENLNFEYDALINQYDLVCFSSATAFLGGKLYKSYIKALNLSLDANIDVVFDPNYRDSLYSKNIEDFKQKAKYFITKSNVVKMSLEELEIIYKLKWNSKNDTETLHKEMKKIIENDQQFFLITLGKDGTLFIDKNKIKIIPSIKVKQVDTTGAGDVFLGSFISKYINRNNKDSNSKDFHNEIFEIIKYANVNGALATTIIGVENALKTEEEINELI
;
A
#
# COMPACT_ATOMS: atom_id res chain seq x y z
N MET A 1 -15.84 -36.42 31.72
CA MET A 1 -16.26 -35.16 32.39
C MET A 1 -15.29 -33.96 32.30
N LYS A 2 -14.04 -34.00 32.83
CA LYS A 2 -13.09 -32.84 32.79
C LYS A 2 -12.79 -32.34 31.37
N ASN A 3 -12.69 -33.25 30.41
CA ASN A 3 -12.49 -32.94 28.99
C ASN A 3 -13.68 -32.16 28.38
N PHE A 4 -14.93 -32.57 28.68
CA PHE A 4 -16.14 -31.89 28.20
C PHE A 4 -16.29 -30.47 28.76
N LYS A 5 -15.96 -30.26 30.05
CA LYS A 5 -15.94 -28.92 30.65
C LYS A 5 -14.94 -28.01 29.93
N ASN A 6 -13.74 -28.51 29.62
CA ASN A 6 -12.74 -27.75 28.88
C ASN A 6 -13.21 -27.38 27.46
N ILE A 7 -13.81 -28.32 26.73
CA ILE A 7 -14.37 -28.08 25.39
C ILE A 7 -15.46 -27.00 25.44
N LEU A 8 -16.38 -27.06 26.41
CA LEU A 8 -17.45 -26.07 26.56
C LEU A 8 -16.91 -24.69 26.94
N VAL A 9 -15.90 -24.61 27.81
CA VAL A 9 -15.22 -23.36 28.15
C VAL A 9 -14.52 -22.76 26.93
N GLU A 10 -13.83 -23.58 26.14
CA GLU A 10 -13.15 -23.14 24.92
C GLU A 10 -14.15 -22.63 23.88
N LEU A 11 -15.27 -23.33 23.68
CA LEU A 11 -16.36 -22.90 22.80
C LEU A 11 -16.99 -21.58 23.27
N LYS A 12 -17.28 -21.44 24.57
CA LYS A 12 -17.80 -20.19 25.17
C LYS A 12 -16.82 -19.03 24.96
N ASN A 13 -15.52 -19.25 25.22
CA ASN A 13 -14.49 -18.23 25.03
C ASN A 13 -14.33 -17.83 23.56
N LYS A 14 -14.37 -18.79 22.64
CA LYS A 14 -14.29 -18.53 21.21
C LYS A 14 -15.47 -17.67 20.73
N LEU A 15 -16.69 -18.02 21.11
CA LEU A 15 -17.90 -17.27 20.76
C LEU A 15 -17.91 -15.87 21.37
N ASN A 16 -17.49 -15.72 22.63
CA ASN A 16 -17.39 -14.40 23.26
C ASN A 16 -16.37 -13.50 22.55
N ARG A 17 -15.23 -14.05 22.11
CA ARG A 17 -14.24 -13.32 21.31
C ARG A 17 -14.83 -12.92 19.96
N GLU A 18 -15.48 -13.85 19.25
CA GLU A 18 -16.15 -13.57 17.98
C GLU A 18 -17.25 -12.49 18.15
N GLN A 19 -18.01 -12.52 19.26
CA GLN A 19 -19.04 -11.54 19.57
C GLN A 19 -18.50 -10.16 19.87
N PHE A 20 -17.45 -10.09 20.68
CA PHE A 20 -16.77 -8.85 20.98
C PHE A 20 -16.19 -8.21 19.71
N ASN A 21 -15.57 -9.02 18.84
CA ASN A 21 -15.01 -8.57 17.57
C ASN A 21 -16.11 -8.03 16.65
N TYR A 22 -17.19 -8.80 16.42
CA TYR A 22 -18.26 -8.36 15.52
C TYR A 22 -18.99 -7.09 15.98
N LEU A 23 -19.26 -6.94 17.28
CA LEU A 23 -19.92 -5.73 17.82
C LEU A 23 -19.02 -4.49 17.70
N ASN A 24 -17.71 -4.65 17.88
CA ASN A 24 -16.73 -3.56 17.71
C ASN A 24 -16.41 -3.25 16.23
N GLU A 25 -16.60 -4.22 15.34
CA GLU A 25 -16.39 -4.09 13.91
C GLU A 25 -17.58 -3.38 13.25
N LYS A 26 -18.82 -3.81 13.50
CA LYS A 26 -20.00 -3.30 12.77
C LYS A 26 -20.36 -1.85 13.11
N ASN A 27 -20.17 -1.42 14.36
CA ASN A 27 -20.54 -0.07 14.79
C ASN A 27 -19.58 1.02 14.27
N ASN A 28 -18.34 0.67 13.90
CA ASN A 28 -17.32 1.65 13.50
C ASN A 28 -16.65 1.32 12.15
N PHE A 29 -17.14 0.39 11.33
CA PHE A 29 -16.39 -0.06 10.14
C PHE A 29 -16.20 1.04 9.09
N GLN A 30 -17.29 1.71 8.69
CA GLN A 30 -17.21 2.81 7.72
C GLN A 30 -16.49 4.04 8.29
N GLU A 31 -16.59 4.29 9.60
CA GLU A 31 -15.85 5.36 10.28
C GLU A 31 -14.35 5.03 10.43
N LYS A 32 -13.98 3.79 10.77
CA LYS A 32 -12.58 3.31 10.84
C LYS A 32 -11.89 3.30 9.48
N ILE A 33 -12.62 2.99 8.39
CA ILE A 33 -12.10 3.17 7.02
C ILE A 33 -11.71 4.63 6.77
N LYS A 34 -12.53 5.57 7.24
CA LYS A 34 -12.28 7.02 7.12
C LYS A 34 -11.21 7.53 8.09
N GLU A 35 -11.10 6.98 9.30
CA GLU A 35 -10.22 7.48 10.37
C GLU A 35 -8.77 6.92 10.34
N ASN A 36 -8.55 5.68 9.88
CA ASN A 36 -7.31 4.93 10.17
C ASN A 36 -6.29 4.76 9.03
N PHE A 37 -6.38 5.52 7.93
CA PHE A 37 -5.19 5.76 7.09
C PHE A 37 -4.06 6.48 7.86
N LYS A 38 -4.30 6.90 9.11
CA LYS A 38 -3.35 7.53 10.04
C LYS A 38 -2.41 6.57 10.77
N ALA A 39 -2.57 5.25 10.68
CA ALA A 39 -1.57 4.31 11.21
C ALA A 39 -0.34 4.24 10.27
N LYS A 40 0.34 5.37 10.08
CA LYS A 40 1.66 5.40 9.44
C LYS A 40 2.61 4.61 10.34
N SER A 41 3.34 3.66 9.76
CA SER A 41 4.42 2.94 10.42
C SER A 41 5.36 3.93 11.11
N LYS A 42 5.59 3.77 12.41
CA LYS A 42 6.55 4.61 13.16
C LYS A 42 8.00 4.18 12.92
N ASP A 43 8.20 2.96 12.40
CA ASP A 43 9.51 2.37 12.19
C ASP A 43 9.65 1.82 10.75
N LEU A 44 10.26 2.65 9.90
CA LEU A 44 10.51 2.32 8.50
C LEU A 44 11.75 1.42 8.30
N HIS A 45 12.50 1.08 9.35
CA HIS A 45 13.78 0.37 9.19
C HIS A 45 13.64 -1.08 8.72
N PHE A 46 12.51 -1.73 9.03
CA PHE A 46 12.27 -3.13 8.66
C PHE A 46 11.47 -3.30 7.36
N ARG A 47 11.01 -2.20 6.76
CA ARG A 47 10.36 -2.20 5.45
C ARG A 47 11.34 -2.68 4.39
N ASN A 48 10.91 -3.62 3.56
CA ASN A 48 11.75 -4.19 2.51
C ASN A 48 11.80 -3.27 1.29
N ASN A 49 12.93 -3.28 0.59
CA ASN A 49 13.14 -2.48 -0.61
C ASN A 49 12.69 -3.21 -1.90
N PHE A 50 12.58 -4.55 -1.85
CA PHE A 50 12.29 -5.37 -3.02
C PHE A 50 11.00 -6.16 -2.96
N SER A 51 10.32 -6.18 -1.81
CA SER A 51 9.09 -6.94 -1.64
C SER A 51 7.87 -6.04 -1.66
N LEU A 52 6.78 -6.53 -2.28
CA LEU A 52 5.50 -5.81 -2.25
C LEU A 52 4.85 -5.97 -0.87
N GLU A 53 4.61 -4.84 -0.22
CA GLU A 53 4.14 -4.74 1.16
C GLU A 53 2.80 -3.98 1.25
N PRO A 54 2.03 -4.12 2.34
CA PRO A 54 0.87 -3.27 2.56
C PRO A 54 1.32 -1.85 2.94
N LYS A 55 0.60 -0.82 2.50
CA LYS A 55 0.85 0.57 2.94
C LYS A 55 0.70 0.71 4.46
N SER A 56 -0.28 0.01 5.03
CA SER A 56 -0.52 -0.13 6.46
C SER A 56 -1.26 -1.46 6.73
N GLY A 57 -1.17 -1.95 7.96
CA GLY A 57 -1.87 -3.16 8.37
C GLY A 57 -1.26 -4.44 7.81
N LEU A 58 -2.06 -5.50 7.67
CA LEU A 58 -1.57 -6.83 7.30
C LEU A 58 -1.78 -7.12 5.82
N LEU A 59 -0.80 -7.75 5.17
CA LEU A 59 -0.91 -8.39 3.86
C LEU A 59 -0.84 -9.91 4.02
N ASN A 60 -1.59 -10.65 3.22
CA ASN A 60 -1.42 -12.10 3.09
C ASN A 60 -1.41 -12.54 1.63
N ASP A 61 -2.36 -13.36 1.21
CA ASP A 61 -2.28 -14.13 -0.02
C ASP A 61 -2.22 -13.20 -1.25
N PRO A 62 -1.32 -13.46 -2.22
CA PRO A 62 -1.49 -12.94 -3.58
C PRO A 62 -2.79 -13.48 -4.18
N ASN A 63 -3.42 -12.67 -5.03
CA ASN A 63 -4.74 -12.93 -5.57
C ASN A 63 -4.86 -12.46 -7.01
N GLY A 64 -5.72 -13.13 -7.78
CA GLY A 64 -6.09 -12.72 -9.13
C GLY A 64 -4.92 -12.41 -10.06
N LEU A 65 -3.76 -13.07 -9.89
CA LEU A 65 -2.54 -12.75 -10.64
C LEU A 65 -2.77 -12.92 -12.14
N VAL A 66 -2.68 -11.84 -12.91
CA VAL A 66 -3.02 -11.86 -14.33
C VAL A 66 -2.23 -10.83 -15.12
N PHE A 67 -1.85 -11.18 -16.34
CA PHE A 67 -1.39 -10.20 -17.32
C PHE A 67 -2.58 -9.77 -18.20
N PHE A 68 -2.87 -8.47 -18.26
CA PHE A 68 -4.01 -7.94 -18.99
C PHE A 68 -3.75 -6.48 -19.39
N ASN A 69 -4.15 -6.04 -20.59
CA ASN A 69 -3.94 -4.68 -21.10
C ASN A 69 -2.51 -4.14 -20.84
N ASP A 70 -1.48 -4.93 -21.18
CA ASP A 70 -0.05 -4.61 -21.01
C ASP A 70 0.46 -4.43 -19.57
N PHE A 71 -0.26 -4.93 -18.57
CA PHE A 71 0.21 -4.93 -17.19
C PHE A 71 0.03 -6.29 -16.52
N TYR A 72 0.97 -6.62 -15.65
CA TYR A 72 0.81 -7.60 -14.58
C TYR A 72 0.00 -6.98 -13.45
N TYR A 73 -1.15 -7.55 -13.13
CA TYR A 73 -2.02 -7.20 -12.02
C TYR A 73 -1.74 -8.17 -10.87
N ILE A 74 -1.38 -7.62 -9.72
CA ILE A 74 -1.09 -8.36 -8.50
C ILE A 74 -2.10 -7.88 -7.46
N PHE A 75 -3.25 -8.54 -7.42
CA PHE A 75 -4.14 -8.34 -6.28
C PHE A 75 -3.57 -9.08 -5.08
N PHE A 76 -3.96 -8.66 -3.89
CA PHE A 76 -3.58 -9.34 -2.67
C PHE A 76 -4.60 -9.08 -1.58
N GLN A 77 -4.78 -10.05 -0.70
CA GLN A 77 -5.58 -9.85 0.50
C GLN A 77 -4.85 -8.95 1.48
N ASN A 78 -5.56 -7.98 2.05
CA ASN A 78 -5.07 -7.18 3.14
C ASN A 78 -6.14 -6.83 4.17
N SER A 79 -5.67 -6.52 5.37
CA SER A 79 -6.43 -5.89 6.46
C SER A 79 -5.81 -4.50 6.69
N PRO A 80 -6.29 -3.45 5.99
CA PRO A 80 -5.57 -2.17 5.89
C PRO A 80 -5.48 -1.39 7.22
N HIS A 81 -6.35 -1.69 8.18
CA HIS A 81 -6.50 -0.93 9.44
C HIS A 81 -5.77 -1.55 10.62
N ILE A 82 -5.35 -2.82 10.52
CA ILE A 82 -4.73 -3.54 11.63
C ILE A 82 -3.68 -4.51 11.08
N ASN A 83 -2.57 -4.63 11.78
CA ASN A 83 -1.45 -5.50 11.40
C ASN A 83 -1.67 -6.97 11.82
N LYS A 84 -2.93 -7.41 11.96
CA LYS A 84 -3.35 -8.76 12.36
C LYS A 84 -4.44 -9.26 11.40
N HIS A 85 -4.71 -10.56 11.40
CA HIS A 85 -5.78 -11.13 10.58
C HIS A 85 -7.13 -10.62 11.07
N ASP A 86 -7.77 -9.81 10.24
CA ASP A 86 -9.08 -9.20 10.46
C ASP A 86 -9.87 -9.23 9.14
N LEU A 87 -10.96 -8.48 9.03
CA LEU A 87 -11.75 -8.32 7.83
C LEU A 87 -10.85 -8.07 6.62
N LYS A 88 -11.08 -8.88 5.59
CA LYS A 88 -10.24 -8.99 4.42
C LYS A 88 -10.84 -8.22 3.26
N VAL A 89 -9.98 -7.48 2.57
CA VAL A 89 -10.26 -6.79 1.30
C VAL A 89 -9.14 -7.15 0.32
N TRP A 90 -9.34 -6.88 -0.98
CA TRP A 90 -8.26 -6.97 -1.96
C TRP A 90 -7.77 -5.60 -2.37
N SER A 91 -6.47 -5.39 -2.31
CA SER A 91 -5.78 -4.23 -2.90
C SER A 91 -4.96 -4.65 -4.11
N LEU A 92 -4.50 -3.69 -4.91
CA LEU A 92 -3.86 -3.95 -6.21
C LEU A 92 -2.51 -3.24 -6.36
N TYR A 93 -1.51 -4.00 -6.80
CA TYR A 93 -0.32 -3.49 -7.47
C TYR A 93 -0.38 -3.81 -8.98
N LYS A 94 0.06 -2.88 -9.83
CA LYS A 94 0.27 -3.12 -11.27
C LYS A 94 1.73 -2.89 -11.63
N THR A 95 2.27 -3.65 -12.59
CA THR A 95 3.62 -3.42 -13.15
C THR A 95 3.69 -3.87 -14.60
N LYS A 96 4.69 -3.39 -15.35
CA LYS A 96 5.04 -3.90 -16.69
C LYS A 96 6.33 -4.75 -16.68
N ASP A 97 7.17 -4.57 -15.66
CA ASP A 97 8.57 -4.98 -15.70
C ASP A 97 9.09 -5.59 -14.38
N PHE A 98 8.20 -5.75 -13.39
CA PHE A 98 8.52 -6.22 -12.04
C PHE A 98 9.55 -5.35 -11.28
N LEU A 99 9.79 -4.12 -11.73
CA LEU A 99 10.64 -3.12 -11.05
C LEU A 99 9.85 -1.86 -10.69
N ASN A 100 9.05 -1.37 -11.63
CA ASN A 100 8.21 -0.18 -11.49
C ASN A 100 6.76 -0.60 -11.26
N TYR A 101 6.24 -0.28 -10.08
CA TYR A 101 4.89 -0.62 -9.67
C TYR A 101 4.03 0.62 -9.46
N THR A 102 2.73 0.47 -9.70
CA THR A 102 1.70 1.41 -9.26
C THR A 102 0.82 0.73 -8.23
N TYR A 103 0.72 1.31 -7.03
CA TYR A 103 -0.27 0.91 -6.04
C TYR A 103 -1.59 1.61 -6.34
N GLU A 104 -2.60 0.79 -6.57
CA GLU A 104 -3.92 1.21 -7.04
C GLU A 104 -4.97 1.25 -5.91
N GLY A 105 -4.54 0.98 -4.68
CA GLY A 105 -5.41 0.92 -3.51
C GLY A 105 -6.30 -0.32 -3.49
N GLN A 106 -7.32 -0.24 -2.64
CA GLN A 106 -8.35 -1.26 -2.46
C GLN A 106 -9.29 -1.33 -3.68
N LYS A 107 -9.55 -2.54 -4.18
CA LYS A 107 -10.37 -2.80 -5.38
C LYS A 107 -11.58 -3.69 -5.12
N ILE A 108 -11.51 -4.61 -4.15
CA ILE A 108 -12.63 -5.47 -3.78
C ILE A 108 -12.79 -5.43 -2.25
N SER A 109 -13.98 -5.02 -1.80
CA SER A 109 -14.31 -4.76 -0.40
C SER A 109 -15.65 -5.36 -0.08
N PRO A 110 -15.95 -5.86 1.13
CA PRO A 110 -17.31 -6.26 1.50
C PRO A 110 -18.34 -5.20 1.14
N SER A 111 -19.37 -5.59 0.39
CA SER A 111 -20.39 -4.67 -0.10
C SER A 111 -21.76 -5.32 -0.29
N ILE A 112 -21.85 -6.64 -0.08
CA ILE A 112 -23.06 -7.44 -0.20
C ILE A 112 -23.17 -8.29 1.06
N GLU A 113 -24.38 -8.58 1.54
CA GLU A 113 -24.59 -9.37 2.77
C GLU A 113 -23.80 -10.69 2.78
N LYS A 114 -23.72 -11.37 1.63
CA LYS A 114 -23.05 -12.67 1.46
C LYS A 114 -21.51 -12.60 1.45
N ASP A 115 -20.92 -11.40 1.45
CA ASP A 115 -19.48 -11.18 1.60
C ASP A 115 -19.12 -10.18 2.71
N ALA A 116 -20.10 -9.88 3.57
CA ALA A 116 -20.03 -8.83 4.58
C ALA A 116 -18.88 -8.99 5.58
N ASP A 117 -18.45 -10.23 5.84
CA ASP A 117 -17.45 -10.56 6.86
C ASP A 117 -16.05 -10.82 6.27
N GLY A 118 -15.88 -10.61 4.96
CA GLY A 118 -14.58 -10.58 4.32
C GLY A 118 -14.54 -11.12 2.89
N ILE A 119 -13.59 -10.58 2.13
CA ILE A 119 -13.23 -11.00 0.78
C ILE A 119 -12.00 -11.90 0.87
N TYR A 120 -12.23 -13.20 0.80
CA TYR A 120 -11.22 -14.26 0.84
C TYR A 120 -10.57 -14.49 -0.53
N SER A 121 -9.51 -15.29 -0.56
CA SER A 121 -8.69 -15.50 -1.74
C SER A 121 -9.43 -16.10 -2.93
N GLY A 122 -8.80 -16.04 -4.10
CA GLY A 122 -9.25 -16.60 -5.37
C GLY A 122 -8.40 -16.13 -6.56
N GLY A 123 -8.75 -16.63 -7.74
CA GLY A 123 -8.00 -16.45 -8.99
C GLY A 123 -8.68 -15.52 -9.99
N SER A 124 -8.11 -15.49 -11.19
CA SER A 124 -8.58 -14.65 -12.29
C SER A 124 -8.67 -15.43 -13.60
N ILE A 125 -9.44 -14.91 -14.54
CA ILE A 125 -9.41 -15.34 -15.94
C ILE A 125 -9.69 -14.16 -16.86
N VAL A 126 -9.08 -14.18 -18.05
CA VAL A 126 -9.40 -13.24 -19.14
C VAL A 126 -10.22 -14.01 -20.16
N GLU A 127 -11.37 -13.45 -20.53
CA GLU A 127 -12.25 -14.02 -21.55
C GLU A 127 -12.90 -12.88 -22.34
N ASN A 128 -12.82 -12.94 -23.68
CA ASN A 128 -13.36 -11.90 -24.58
C ASN A 128 -12.88 -10.48 -24.23
N ASP A 129 -11.57 -10.33 -24.00
CA ASP A 129 -10.94 -9.06 -23.59
C ASP A 129 -11.51 -8.44 -22.30
N GLU A 130 -12.12 -9.26 -21.45
CA GLU A 130 -12.64 -8.85 -20.15
C GLU A 130 -11.94 -9.60 -19.02
N LEU A 131 -11.64 -8.88 -17.94
CA LEU A 131 -11.04 -9.43 -16.73
C LEU A 131 -12.10 -9.82 -15.71
N TYR A 132 -12.08 -11.09 -15.34
CA TYR A 132 -12.93 -11.72 -14.35
C TYR A 132 -12.12 -12.19 -13.14
N LEU A 133 -12.51 -11.77 -11.95
CA LEU A 133 -11.88 -12.16 -10.68
C LEU A 133 -12.83 -13.05 -9.89
N PHE A 134 -12.41 -14.26 -9.56
CA PHE A 134 -13.18 -15.17 -8.71
C PHE A 134 -12.65 -15.06 -7.29
N TYR A 135 -13.55 -15.02 -6.31
CA TYR A 135 -13.15 -14.90 -4.90
C TYR A 135 -14.16 -15.60 -3.99
N THR A 136 -13.74 -15.82 -2.74
CA THR A 136 -14.63 -16.36 -1.70
C THR A 136 -15.17 -15.23 -0.84
N GLY A 137 -16.48 -15.02 -0.78
CA GLY A 137 -17.13 -14.12 0.17
C GLY A 137 -17.49 -14.84 1.46
N ILE A 138 -17.18 -14.26 2.61
CA ILE A 138 -17.53 -14.82 3.92
C ILE A 138 -18.76 -14.11 4.49
N GLU A 139 -19.71 -14.91 4.97
CA GLU A 139 -20.91 -14.44 5.68
C GLU A 139 -21.03 -15.15 7.03
N LYS A 140 -20.99 -14.40 8.13
CA LYS A 140 -21.11 -14.88 9.51
C LYS A 140 -22.44 -14.46 10.11
N LYS A 141 -23.31 -15.44 10.35
CA LYS A 141 -24.67 -15.27 10.88
C LYS A 141 -24.75 -15.34 12.41
N TYR A 142 -23.61 -15.43 13.11
CA TYR A 142 -23.54 -15.63 14.56
C TYR A 142 -24.41 -14.63 15.35
N PHE A 143 -24.45 -13.37 14.90
CA PHE A 143 -25.00 -12.26 15.68
C PHE A 143 -26.40 -11.82 15.28
N ARG A 144 -27.09 -12.61 14.45
CA ARG A 144 -28.54 -12.45 14.32
C ARG A 144 -29.17 -12.83 15.67
N LYS A 145 -30.04 -11.99 16.23
CA LYS A 145 -30.64 -12.14 17.58
C LYS A 145 -31.10 -13.58 17.88
N ILE A 146 -31.78 -14.20 16.92
CA ILE A 146 -32.28 -15.59 16.99
C ILE A 146 -31.16 -16.62 17.22
N ASN A 147 -29.98 -16.43 16.62
CA ASN A 147 -28.87 -17.37 16.73
C ASN A 147 -28.14 -17.24 18.08
N ILE A 148 -28.02 -16.01 18.62
CA ILE A 148 -27.46 -15.77 19.96
C ILE A 148 -28.31 -16.47 21.02
N GLU A 149 -29.64 -16.33 20.96
CA GLU A 149 -30.55 -16.98 21.90
C GLU A 149 -30.43 -18.51 21.83
N LYS A 150 -30.35 -19.09 20.62
CA LYS A 150 -30.13 -20.53 20.43
C LYS A 150 -28.79 -21.00 21.02
N ILE A 151 -27.72 -20.26 20.79
CA ILE A 151 -26.39 -20.56 21.35
C ILE A 151 -26.43 -20.53 22.88
N LYS A 152 -27.04 -19.48 23.47
CA LYS A 152 -27.23 -19.38 24.92
C LYS A 152 -28.00 -20.57 25.48
N ASN A 153 -29.11 -20.95 24.84
CA ASN A 153 -29.92 -22.10 25.26
C ASN A 153 -29.13 -23.41 25.22
N PHE A 154 -28.28 -23.62 24.21
CA PHE A 154 -27.42 -24.80 24.16
C PHE A 154 -26.42 -24.84 25.32
N PHE A 155 -25.79 -23.71 25.65
CA PHE A 155 -24.86 -23.66 26.78
C PHE A 155 -25.56 -23.82 28.13
N SER A 156 -26.73 -23.21 28.32
CA SER A 156 -27.53 -23.41 29.53
C SER A 156 -27.94 -24.88 29.70
N LEU A 157 -28.29 -25.57 28.61
CA LEU A 157 -28.58 -26.99 28.65
C LEU A 157 -27.33 -27.83 28.99
N ALA A 158 -26.16 -27.45 28.47
CA ALA A 158 -24.90 -28.13 28.78
C ALA A 158 -24.53 -27.97 30.26
N ASP A 159 -24.68 -26.76 30.80
CA ASP A 159 -24.44 -26.47 32.22
C ASP A 159 -25.43 -27.26 33.10
N PHE A 160 -26.71 -27.32 32.71
CA PHE A 160 -27.72 -28.15 33.39
C PHE A 160 -27.36 -29.65 33.41
N ILE A 161 -26.91 -30.23 32.29
CA ILE A 161 -26.50 -31.65 32.25
C ILE A 161 -25.28 -31.88 33.14
N LEU A 162 -24.30 -30.96 33.12
CA LEU A 162 -23.12 -31.03 33.98
C LEU A 162 -23.49 -31.05 35.46
N GLU A 163 -24.45 -30.22 35.88
CA GLU A 163 -24.89 -30.03 37.27
C GLU A 163 -25.95 -31.02 37.75
N SER A 164 -26.65 -31.72 36.84
CA SER A 164 -27.72 -32.67 37.18
C SER A 164 -27.26 -33.84 38.08
N ASN A 165 -28.19 -34.54 38.74
CA ASN A 165 -27.88 -35.77 39.50
C ASN A 165 -27.84 -37.04 38.63
N MET A 166 -27.73 -36.91 37.30
CA MET A 166 -27.71 -38.04 36.38
C MET A 166 -26.45 -38.92 36.54
N HIS A 167 -26.60 -40.21 36.25
CA HIS A 167 -25.48 -41.13 36.19
C HIS A 167 -24.41 -40.65 35.20
N LYS A 168 -23.12 -40.80 35.55
CA LYS A 168 -21.98 -40.27 34.79
C LYS A 168 -22.01 -40.64 33.31
N THR A 169 -22.28 -41.91 32.99
CA THR A 169 -22.33 -42.40 31.60
C THR A 169 -23.44 -41.72 30.79
N LEU A 170 -24.61 -41.48 31.40
CA LEU A 170 -25.71 -40.77 30.74
C LEU A 170 -25.34 -39.31 30.48
N LYS A 171 -24.71 -38.63 31.46
CA LYS A 171 -24.20 -37.26 31.26
C LYS A 171 -23.25 -37.18 30.07
N GLU A 172 -22.32 -38.13 29.96
CA GLU A 172 -21.34 -38.15 28.88
C GLU A 172 -22.01 -38.32 27.50
N ILE A 173 -22.99 -39.23 27.37
CA ILE A 173 -23.76 -39.42 26.13
C ILE A 173 -24.54 -38.14 25.75
N TYR A 174 -25.24 -37.52 26.71
CA TYR A 174 -26.01 -36.31 26.44
C TYR A 174 -25.12 -35.10 26.11
N LEU A 175 -23.99 -34.95 26.82
CA LEU A 175 -23.03 -33.87 26.54
C LEU A 175 -22.36 -34.05 25.19
N GLU A 176 -21.98 -35.27 24.82
CA GLU A 176 -21.39 -35.55 23.50
C GLU A 176 -22.37 -35.23 22.37
N SER A 177 -23.63 -35.68 22.50
CA SER A 177 -24.71 -35.36 21.55
C SER A 177 -24.96 -33.84 21.46
N LEU A 178 -25.00 -33.15 22.60
CA LEU A 178 -25.23 -31.71 22.66
C LEU A 178 -24.06 -30.92 22.07
N ILE A 179 -22.82 -31.27 22.40
CA ILE A 179 -21.61 -30.63 21.86
C ILE A 179 -21.57 -30.81 20.34
N SER A 180 -21.87 -32.00 19.84
CA SER A 180 -21.99 -32.25 18.39
C SER A 180 -23.04 -31.35 17.74
N LYS A 181 -24.22 -31.19 18.36
CA LYS A 181 -25.26 -30.26 17.89
C LYS A 181 -24.79 -28.80 17.92
N ILE A 182 -24.07 -28.38 18.96
CA ILE A 182 -23.51 -27.02 19.09
C ILE A 182 -22.50 -26.76 17.98
N ILE A 183 -21.54 -27.66 17.78
CA ILE A 183 -20.51 -27.54 16.73
C ILE A 183 -21.18 -27.45 15.36
N LYS A 184 -22.11 -28.37 15.05
CA LYS A 184 -22.85 -28.36 13.79
C LYS A 184 -23.69 -27.09 13.62
N PHE A 185 -24.25 -26.54 14.69
CA PHE A 185 -24.99 -25.28 14.63
C PHE A 185 -24.04 -24.12 14.29
N ILE A 186 -22.96 -23.97 15.05
CA ILE A 186 -21.92 -22.93 14.86
C ILE A 186 -21.33 -23.00 13.44
N GLU A 187 -20.95 -24.19 12.96
CA GLU A 187 -20.42 -24.38 11.60
C GLU A 187 -21.39 -23.93 10.50
N ASN A 188 -22.70 -24.01 10.74
CA ASN A 188 -23.72 -23.58 9.78
C ASN A 188 -24.00 -22.07 9.81
N LEU A 189 -23.44 -21.35 10.78
CA LEU A 189 -23.54 -19.90 10.91
C LEU A 189 -22.49 -19.19 10.06
N GLU A 190 -21.42 -19.86 9.65
CA GLU A 190 -20.46 -19.34 8.68
C GLU A 190 -20.74 -19.94 7.30
N GLU A 191 -20.86 -19.08 6.30
CA GLU A 191 -21.00 -19.47 4.91
C GLU A 191 -19.81 -18.98 4.10
N SER A 192 -19.32 -19.85 3.23
CA SER A 192 -18.30 -19.51 2.22
C SER A 192 -18.97 -19.53 0.86
N ASN A 193 -19.10 -18.34 0.29
CA ASN A 193 -19.81 -18.08 -0.94
C ASN A 193 -18.82 -17.84 -2.07
N ILE A 194 -19.10 -18.35 -3.27
CA ILE A 194 -18.25 -18.11 -4.44
C ILE A 194 -18.85 -16.97 -5.25
N PHE A 195 -17.99 -15.99 -5.55
CA PHE A 195 -18.32 -14.79 -6.29
C PHE A 195 -17.43 -14.64 -7.51
N LEU A 196 -17.93 -13.79 -8.40
CA LEU A 196 -17.22 -13.23 -9.53
C LEU A 196 -17.24 -11.70 -9.41
N ALA A 197 -16.14 -11.05 -9.70
CA ALA A 197 -16.03 -9.61 -9.82
C ALA A 197 -15.55 -9.29 -11.24
N LYS A 198 -16.36 -8.58 -12.01
CA LYS A 198 -16.05 -8.18 -13.39
C LYS A 198 -15.59 -6.73 -13.41
N ARG A 199 -14.47 -6.44 -14.07
CA ARG A 199 -14.00 -5.06 -14.23
C ARG A 199 -14.99 -4.24 -15.05
N ASN A 200 -15.36 -3.06 -14.57
CA ASN A 200 -16.22 -2.11 -15.29
C ASN A 200 -15.40 -0.96 -15.91
N THR A 201 -16.08 -0.08 -16.65
CA THR A 201 -15.45 1.04 -17.40
C THR A 201 -14.76 2.07 -16.52
N SER A 202 -15.12 2.16 -15.24
CA SER A 202 -14.48 3.05 -14.25
C SER A 202 -13.27 2.41 -13.54
N GLU A 203 -12.80 1.25 -14.01
CA GLU A 203 -11.78 0.41 -13.36
C GLU A 203 -12.16 -0.15 -11.97
N ASN A 204 -13.45 -0.10 -11.63
CA ASN A 204 -14.02 -0.77 -10.45
C ASN A 204 -14.48 -2.19 -10.81
N PHE A 205 -14.96 -2.96 -9.83
CA PHE A 205 -15.38 -4.35 -10.03
C PHE A 205 -16.84 -4.58 -9.61
N ASP A 206 -17.68 -4.97 -10.56
CA ASP A 206 -19.07 -5.32 -10.33
C ASP A 206 -19.17 -6.78 -9.90
N LYS A 207 -19.85 -7.02 -8.77
CA LYS A 207 -19.88 -8.33 -8.13
C LYS A 207 -21.13 -9.13 -8.49
N THR A 208 -20.91 -10.39 -8.82
CA THR A 208 -21.94 -11.38 -9.10
C THR A 208 -21.76 -12.56 -8.16
N PHE A 209 -22.83 -12.90 -7.42
CA PHE A 209 -22.87 -14.13 -6.63
C PHE A 209 -23.05 -15.33 -7.56
N LEU A 210 -22.16 -16.33 -7.48
CA LEU A 210 -22.26 -17.53 -8.30
C LEU A 210 -23.04 -18.63 -7.57
N PHE A 211 -22.52 -19.10 -6.43
CA PHE A 211 -23.15 -20.15 -5.65
C PHE A 211 -22.61 -20.20 -4.22
N LYS A 212 -23.36 -20.89 -3.35
CA LYS A 212 -22.95 -21.23 -1.99
C LYS A 212 -22.34 -22.62 -1.97
N ARG A 213 -21.55 -22.89 -0.94
CA ARG A 213 -21.04 -24.22 -0.65
C ARG A 213 -22.15 -25.27 -0.48
N ASP A 214 -21.88 -26.50 -0.90
CA ASP A 214 -22.71 -27.65 -0.55
C ASP A 214 -22.48 -28.07 0.92
N ARG A 215 -23.49 -27.85 1.77
CA ARG A 215 -23.44 -28.13 3.21
C ARG A 215 -23.54 -29.62 3.57
N ASN A 216 -23.95 -30.46 2.62
CA ASN A 216 -24.01 -31.89 2.81
C ASN A 216 -22.63 -32.52 2.60
N LEU A 217 -21.85 -31.97 1.65
CA LEU A 217 -20.55 -32.54 1.27
C LEU A 217 -19.38 -31.92 2.02
N TYR A 218 -19.39 -30.61 2.23
CA TYR A 218 -18.23 -29.89 2.76
C TYR A 218 -18.48 -29.34 4.17
N THR A 219 -17.42 -28.99 4.91
CA THR A 219 -17.50 -28.16 6.14
C THR A 219 -17.42 -26.68 5.77
N ARG A 220 -17.35 -25.74 6.73
CA ARG A 220 -17.12 -24.31 6.43
C ARG A 220 -15.79 -24.03 5.69
N HIS A 221 -14.87 -24.99 5.65
CA HIS A 221 -13.66 -24.87 4.86
C HIS A 221 -13.98 -25.16 3.39
N PHE A 222 -14.23 -24.10 2.63
CA PHE A 222 -14.52 -24.15 1.18
C PHE A 222 -14.20 -22.77 0.57
N ARG A 223 -13.01 -22.61 -0.01
CA ARG A 223 -12.50 -21.30 -0.41
C ARG A 223 -11.41 -21.39 -1.49
N ASP A 224 -10.99 -20.21 -1.92
CA ASP A 224 -9.87 -19.98 -2.83
C ASP A 224 -10.10 -20.55 -4.24
N PRO A 225 -11.13 -20.09 -4.98
CA PRO A 225 -11.43 -20.60 -6.31
C PRO A 225 -10.35 -20.22 -7.32
N LEU A 226 -9.70 -21.22 -7.90
CA LEU A 226 -8.88 -21.10 -9.10
C LEU A 226 -9.75 -21.26 -10.34
N ALA A 227 -9.74 -20.28 -11.24
CA ALA A 227 -10.42 -20.34 -12.52
C ALA A 227 -9.50 -20.86 -13.64
N LEU A 228 -10.03 -21.78 -14.46
CA LEU A 228 -9.35 -22.35 -15.62
C LEU A 228 -10.31 -22.44 -16.81
N LYS A 229 -9.80 -22.29 -18.04
CA LYS A 229 -10.53 -22.59 -19.27
C LYS A 229 -9.89 -23.77 -19.98
N LYS A 230 -10.70 -24.78 -20.32
CA LYS A 230 -10.27 -25.97 -21.07
C LYS A 230 -11.40 -26.50 -21.94
N ASP A 231 -11.11 -26.80 -23.20
CA ASP A 231 -12.03 -27.38 -24.20
C ASP A 231 -13.40 -26.65 -24.24
N ASN A 232 -13.39 -25.31 -24.29
CA ASN A 232 -14.59 -24.46 -24.26
C ASN A 232 -15.47 -24.63 -23.00
N ASN A 233 -14.88 -25.06 -21.88
CA ASN A 233 -15.53 -25.06 -20.58
C ASN A 233 -14.69 -24.26 -19.58
N PHE A 234 -15.37 -23.67 -18.61
CA PHE A 234 -14.76 -23.02 -17.46
C PHE A 234 -14.81 -23.96 -16.28
N TYR A 235 -13.73 -24.01 -15.52
CA TYR A 235 -13.60 -24.81 -14.31
C TYR A 235 -13.24 -23.92 -13.14
N LEU A 236 -13.82 -24.22 -11.97
CA LEU A 236 -13.34 -23.69 -10.69
C LEU A 236 -12.80 -24.84 -9.86
N LEU A 237 -11.52 -24.75 -9.48
CA LEU A 237 -10.90 -25.64 -8.50
C LEU A 237 -10.91 -24.92 -7.15
N ILE A 238 -11.56 -25.52 -6.17
CA ILE A 238 -11.83 -24.86 -4.88
C ILE A 238 -11.28 -25.75 -3.77
N GLY A 239 -10.44 -25.17 -2.91
CA GLY A 239 -9.97 -25.82 -1.71
C GLY A 239 -11.14 -26.11 -0.77
N ALA A 240 -11.29 -27.34 -0.29
CA ALA A 240 -12.39 -27.70 0.59
C ALA A 240 -12.00 -28.77 1.63
N GLN A 241 -12.84 -28.94 2.65
CA GLN A 241 -12.79 -30.05 3.58
C GLN A 241 -14.07 -30.88 3.48
N LEU A 242 -13.92 -32.19 3.35
CA LEU A 242 -15.05 -33.12 3.35
C LEU A 242 -15.69 -33.21 4.74
N LYS A 243 -17.01 -33.24 4.78
CA LYS A 243 -17.76 -33.36 6.05
C LYS A 243 -17.71 -34.76 6.65
N GLU A 244 -17.64 -35.78 5.80
CA GLU A 244 -17.63 -37.19 6.21
C GLU A 244 -16.28 -37.58 6.85
N THR A 245 -15.17 -37.16 6.24
CA THR A 245 -13.82 -37.61 6.63
C THR A 245 -12.99 -36.53 7.31
N LEU A 246 -13.43 -35.27 7.25
CA LEU A 246 -12.68 -34.08 7.70
C LEU A 246 -11.33 -33.88 6.98
N LYS A 247 -11.11 -34.58 5.86
CA LYS A 247 -9.90 -34.46 5.03
C LYS A 247 -10.05 -33.34 3.98
N GLY A 248 -8.92 -32.71 3.66
CA GLY A 248 -8.82 -31.72 2.60
C GLY A 248 -8.99 -32.33 1.21
N VAL A 249 -9.65 -31.62 0.31
CA VAL A 249 -9.86 -31.97 -1.10
C VAL A 249 -9.83 -30.73 -1.98
N ILE A 250 -9.63 -30.91 -3.29
CA ILE A 250 -9.88 -29.88 -4.29
C ILE A 250 -11.19 -30.24 -5.01
N SER A 251 -12.23 -29.44 -4.77
CA SER A 251 -13.53 -29.57 -5.42
C SER A 251 -13.49 -28.96 -6.82
N VAL A 252 -14.16 -29.58 -7.79
CA VAL A 252 -14.17 -29.14 -9.18
C VAL A 252 -15.58 -28.81 -9.63
N TYR A 253 -15.79 -27.54 -9.99
CA TYR A 253 -17.01 -27.07 -10.62
C TYR A 253 -16.78 -26.79 -12.10
N LYS A 254 -17.79 -27.00 -12.93
CA LYS A 254 -17.74 -26.81 -14.38
C LYS A 254 -18.89 -25.94 -14.87
N SER A 255 -18.61 -25.05 -15.83
CA SER A 255 -19.61 -24.29 -16.56
C SER A 255 -19.27 -24.17 -18.05
N LYS A 256 -20.27 -23.83 -18.85
CA LYS A 256 -20.13 -23.38 -20.25
C LYS A 256 -19.96 -21.87 -20.37
N LYS A 257 -20.23 -21.12 -19.30
CA LYS A 257 -20.15 -19.66 -19.26
C LYS A 257 -19.23 -19.24 -18.11
N VAL A 258 -18.47 -18.18 -18.31
CA VAL A 258 -17.54 -17.67 -17.28
C VAL A 258 -18.27 -17.10 -16.07
N ASP A 259 -19.52 -16.65 -16.24
CA ASP A 259 -20.22 -15.81 -15.28
C ASP A 259 -21.36 -16.49 -14.49
N LYS A 260 -21.71 -17.74 -14.81
CA LYS A 260 -22.85 -18.45 -14.20
C LYS A 260 -22.83 -19.94 -14.52
N ASP A 261 -23.87 -20.65 -14.08
CA ASP A 261 -24.16 -22.06 -14.41
C ASP A 261 -23.09 -23.08 -13.97
N TYR A 262 -22.28 -22.76 -12.98
CA TYR A 262 -21.30 -23.68 -12.40
C TYR A 262 -21.98 -24.83 -11.64
N ARG A 263 -21.60 -26.06 -11.99
CA ARG A 263 -22.08 -27.29 -11.35
C ARG A 263 -20.92 -28.11 -10.81
N LEU A 264 -21.08 -28.67 -9.61
CA LEU A 264 -20.12 -29.61 -9.04
C LEU A 264 -20.03 -30.87 -9.91
N ILE A 265 -18.82 -31.23 -10.34
CA ILE A 265 -18.58 -32.47 -11.11
C ILE A 265 -17.78 -33.50 -10.32
N GLY A 266 -17.22 -33.13 -9.16
CA GLY A 266 -16.55 -34.05 -8.24
C GLY A 266 -15.38 -33.40 -7.52
N ASN A 267 -14.53 -34.23 -6.90
CA ASN A 267 -13.28 -33.82 -6.26
C ASN A 267 -12.11 -34.46 -7.01
N ILE A 268 -10.96 -33.78 -7.03
CA ILE A 268 -9.72 -34.37 -7.56
C ILE A 268 -9.31 -35.57 -6.69
N LYS A 269 -9.05 -36.70 -7.35
CA LYS A 269 -8.55 -37.93 -6.73
C LYS A 269 -7.08 -38.07 -7.06
N PHE A 270 -6.23 -38.03 -6.04
CA PHE A 270 -4.79 -38.18 -6.23
C PHE A 270 -4.41 -39.66 -6.18
N LYS A 271 -3.77 -40.16 -7.25
CA LYS A 271 -3.09 -41.46 -7.24
C LYS A 271 -1.65 -41.28 -6.80
N ASN A 272 -1.09 -42.27 -6.13
CA ASN A 272 0.29 -42.25 -5.62
C ASN A 272 0.60 -41.10 -4.65
N PHE A 273 -0.45 -40.51 -4.06
CA PHE A 273 -0.37 -39.45 -3.07
C PHE A 273 -1.54 -39.53 -2.09
N SER A 274 -1.28 -39.36 -0.80
CA SER A 274 -2.28 -39.40 0.26
C SER A 274 -2.39 -38.05 0.95
N ILE A 275 -3.63 -37.58 1.15
CA ILE A 275 -3.92 -36.36 1.88
C ILE A 275 -4.27 -36.70 3.32
N GLU A 276 -3.45 -36.21 4.25
CA GLU A 276 -3.72 -36.26 5.69
C GLU A 276 -4.06 -34.87 6.26
N SER A 277 -3.84 -33.79 5.50
CA SER A 277 -4.25 -32.45 5.89
C SER A 277 -5.77 -32.33 5.89
N TYR A 278 -6.29 -31.45 6.74
CA TYR A 278 -7.73 -31.24 6.86
C TYR A 278 -8.24 -30.20 5.85
N MET A 279 -7.35 -29.43 5.23
CA MET A 279 -7.68 -28.42 4.21
C MET A 279 -6.54 -28.29 3.20
N LEU A 280 -6.90 -28.00 1.94
CA LEU A 280 -6.01 -27.63 0.85
C LEU A 280 -6.38 -26.21 0.40
N GLU A 281 -5.66 -25.19 0.88
CA GLU A 281 -5.86 -23.77 0.54
C GLU A 281 -5.14 -23.39 -0.74
N CYS A 282 -5.62 -22.31 -1.39
CA CYS A 282 -5.00 -21.71 -2.57
C CYS A 282 -4.55 -22.74 -3.62
N PRO A 283 -5.48 -23.58 -4.14
CA PRO A 283 -5.14 -24.51 -5.20
C PRO A 283 -4.70 -23.75 -6.46
N GLU A 284 -3.72 -24.30 -7.15
CA GLU A 284 -3.16 -23.77 -8.38
C GLU A 284 -2.93 -24.89 -9.39
N PHE A 285 -3.06 -24.57 -10.67
CA PHE A 285 -2.90 -25.51 -11.77
C PHE A 285 -2.17 -24.82 -12.93
N LEU A 286 -1.11 -25.46 -13.40
CA LEU A 286 -0.32 -25.02 -14.54
C LEU A 286 0.22 -26.23 -15.32
N ARG A 287 0.68 -25.99 -16.55
CA ARG A 287 1.22 -27.02 -17.43
C ARG A 287 2.60 -26.60 -17.93
N ILE A 288 3.60 -27.46 -17.75
CA ILE A 288 4.98 -27.23 -18.18
C ILE A 288 5.49 -28.49 -18.88
N ASN A 289 6.05 -28.38 -20.09
CA ASN A 289 6.66 -29.49 -20.84
C ASN A 289 5.78 -30.76 -20.88
N ASN A 290 4.49 -30.60 -21.19
CA ASN A 290 3.45 -31.64 -21.18
C ASN A 290 3.09 -32.25 -19.83
N LYS A 291 3.69 -31.86 -18.71
CA LYS A 291 3.28 -32.28 -17.37
C LYS A 291 2.26 -31.30 -16.81
N ASP A 292 1.29 -31.84 -16.09
CA ASP A 292 0.34 -31.05 -15.31
C ASP A 292 0.90 -30.91 -13.90
N ILE A 293 0.78 -29.71 -13.32
CA ILE A 293 1.30 -29.39 -12.00
C ILE A 293 0.16 -28.85 -11.17
N ILE A 294 -0.05 -29.44 -9.98
CA ILE A 294 -0.98 -28.93 -8.97
C ILE A 294 -0.17 -28.37 -7.82
N ILE A 295 -0.46 -27.14 -7.43
CA ILE A 295 0.10 -26.48 -6.25
C ILE A 295 -1.04 -26.26 -5.24
N PHE A 296 -0.77 -26.41 -3.95
CA PHE A 296 -1.70 -26.03 -2.88
C PHE A 296 -0.97 -25.85 -1.56
N SER A 297 -1.65 -25.23 -0.61
CA SER A 297 -1.15 -25.02 0.75
C SER A 297 -1.93 -25.88 1.75
N THR A 298 -1.25 -26.68 2.57
CA THR A 298 -1.93 -27.58 3.51
C THR A 298 -2.20 -26.94 4.86
N GLN A 299 -3.31 -27.33 5.50
CA GLN A 299 -3.52 -27.08 6.93
C GLN A 299 -3.63 -28.37 7.74
N GLY A 300 -2.92 -28.42 8.87
CA GLY A 300 -2.93 -29.54 9.81
C GLY A 300 -1.75 -30.50 9.64
N LYS A 301 -1.76 -31.59 10.43
CA LYS A 301 -0.68 -32.59 10.37
C LYS A 301 -0.53 -33.11 8.95
N SER A 302 0.57 -32.71 8.33
CA SER A 302 0.90 -33.12 6.99
C SER A 302 1.89 -34.26 7.09
N TYR A 303 1.39 -35.49 7.26
CA TYR A 303 2.23 -36.67 7.10
C TYR A 303 2.44 -36.88 5.61
N PHE A 304 3.56 -36.39 5.13
CA PHE A 304 4.03 -36.74 3.81
C PHE A 304 4.73 -38.09 3.91
N ASN A 305 4.26 -39.09 3.16
CA ASN A 305 4.90 -40.41 3.12
C ASN A 305 6.41 -40.32 2.76
N PHE A 306 6.85 -39.19 2.19
CA PHE A 306 8.24 -38.90 1.86
C PHE A 306 9.09 -38.25 2.99
N ARG A 307 8.51 -37.78 4.13
CA ARG A 307 9.27 -37.16 5.25
C ARG A 307 8.64 -37.43 6.64
N LYS A 308 9.41 -38.04 7.55
CA LYS A 308 8.93 -38.56 8.86
C LYS A 308 9.13 -37.66 10.10
N ASN A 309 9.73 -36.47 9.99
CA ASN A 309 10.09 -35.67 11.16
C ASN A 309 9.37 -34.32 11.19
N ASN A 310 8.82 -33.94 12.37
CA ASN A 310 8.35 -32.63 12.87
C ASN A 310 8.59 -31.38 11.97
N GLU A 311 8.07 -31.41 10.75
CA GLU A 311 7.99 -30.28 9.84
C GLU A 311 6.63 -29.60 10.08
N SER A 312 6.59 -28.28 9.90
CA SER A 312 5.47 -27.42 10.32
C SER A 312 4.09 -27.89 9.85
N ILE A 313 3.04 -27.53 10.59
CA ILE A 313 1.63 -27.88 10.35
C ILE A 313 1.01 -27.22 9.10
N HIS A 314 1.73 -26.32 8.42
CA HIS A 314 1.26 -25.62 7.23
C HIS A 314 2.37 -25.52 6.19
N ASN A 315 2.22 -26.10 4.99
CA ASN A 315 3.25 -26.02 3.94
C ASN A 315 2.63 -25.81 2.54
N ALA A 316 3.33 -25.07 1.68
CA ALA A 316 3.02 -25.00 0.25
C ALA A 316 3.75 -26.13 -0.50
N ILE A 317 2.99 -26.90 -1.29
CA ILE A 317 3.45 -28.13 -1.94
C ILE A 317 3.12 -28.04 -3.42
N TYR A 318 3.95 -28.69 -4.25
CA TYR A 318 3.63 -28.94 -5.63
C TYR A 318 3.67 -30.44 -5.94
N LEU A 319 2.76 -30.86 -6.81
CA LEU A 319 2.66 -32.20 -7.36
C LEU A 319 2.83 -32.11 -8.88
N VAL A 320 3.70 -32.94 -9.44
CA VAL A 320 3.90 -33.05 -10.89
C VAL A 320 3.34 -34.39 -11.35
N GLY A 321 2.57 -34.37 -12.43
CA GLY A 321 1.86 -35.55 -12.88
C GLY A 321 1.02 -35.34 -14.13
N LYS A 322 -0.10 -36.05 -14.17
CA LYS A 322 -1.07 -36.01 -15.28
C LYS A 322 -2.50 -35.96 -14.76
N MET A 323 -3.28 -35.00 -15.26
CA MET A 323 -4.69 -34.85 -14.93
C MET A 323 -5.59 -35.54 -15.97
N ASN A 324 -6.41 -36.49 -15.53
CA ASN A 324 -7.53 -37.01 -16.30
C ASN A 324 -8.81 -36.23 -15.94
N TRP A 325 -9.21 -35.31 -16.82
CA TRP A 325 -10.37 -34.44 -16.60
C TRP A 325 -11.74 -35.16 -16.67
N ASN A 326 -11.81 -36.38 -17.22
CA ASN A 326 -13.04 -37.15 -17.27
C ASN A 326 -13.30 -37.88 -15.94
N THR A 327 -12.23 -38.41 -15.32
CA THR A 327 -12.32 -39.15 -14.05
C THR A 327 -11.98 -38.31 -12.82
N LEU A 328 -11.43 -37.10 -13.05
CA LEU A 328 -10.82 -36.22 -12.05
C LEU A 328 -9.66 -36.89 -11.29
N GLU A 329 -8.98 -37.83 -11.92
CA GLU A 329 -7.82 -38.49 -11.33
C GLU A 329 -6.53 -37.75 -11.72
N PHE A 330 -5.72 -37.39 -10.73
CA PHE A 330 -4.39 -36.85 -10.93
C PHE A 330 -3.36 -37.92 -10.55
N ASP A 331 -2.61 -38.40 -11.54
CA ASP A 331 -1.55 -39.38 -11.32
C ASP A 331 -0.26 -38.66 -10.94
N VAL A 332 0.12 -38.75 -9.67
CA VAL A 332 1.28 -38.06 -9.11
C VAL A 332 2.55 -38.85 -9.43
N GLU A 333 3.47 -38.21 -10.15
CA GLU A 333 4.78 -38.77 -10.47
C GLU A 333 5.89 -38.21 -9.58
N PHE A 334 5.72 -36.97 -9.12
CA PHE A 334 6.67 -36.29 -8.25
C PHE A 334 5.95 -35.30 -7.32
N GLN A 335 6.51 -35.07 -6.14
CA GLN A 335 5.98 -34.19 -5.11
C GLN A 335 7.13 -33.58 -4.31
N ASP A 336 7.02 -32.30 -3.96
CA ASP A 336 7.94 -31.67 -3.02
C ASP A 336 7.37 -30.35 -2.45
N PHE A 337 8.07 -29.74 -1.48
CA PHE A 337 7.75 -28.39 -1.02
C PHE A 337 8.17 -27.32 -2.02
N LEU A 338 7.38 -26.25 -2.09
CA LEU A 338 7.75 -25.03 -2.82
C LEU A 338 8.81 -24.21 -2.07
N ASP A 339 8.79 -24.22 -0.74
CA ASP A 339 9.75 -23.52 0.10
C ASP A 339 9.89 -24.26 1.43
N TYR A 340 11.13 -24.42 1.89
CA TYR A 340 11.51 -25.15 3.10
C TYR A 340 11.66 -24.25 4.34
N GLY A 341 11.58 -22.92 4.13
CA GLY A 341 11.84 -21.91 5.13
C GLY A 341 10.69 -21.67 6.08
N PHE A 342 10.86 -20.72 6.99
CA PHE A 342 9.86 -20.38 8.00
C PHE A 342 8.66 -19.64 7.42
N ASP A 343 8.83 -18.88 6.34
CA ASP A 343 7.86 -17.85 5.95
C ASP A 343 7.58 -17.92 4.45
N PHE A 344 6.68 -18.82 4.05
CA PHE A 344 6.17 -18.94 2.69
C PHE A 344 4.86 -19.76 2.66
N TYR A 345 3.80 -19.20 2.07
CA TYR A 345 2.48 -19.83 1.98
C TYR A 345 1.64 -19.23 0.84
N ALA A 346 0.48 -19.82 0.56
CA ALA A 346 -0.53 -19.31 -0.37
C ALA A 346 0.00 -18.81 -1.75
N PRO A 347 0.82 -19.60 -2.47
CA PRO A 347 1.31 -19.20 -3.79
C PRO A 347 0.19 -19.15 -4.84
N GLN A 348 0.28 -18.17 -5.75
CA GLN A 348 -0.50 -18.10 -6.99
C GLN A 348 0.41 -17.94 -8.20
N VAL A 349 -0.09 -18.29 -9.38
CA VAL A 349 0.64 -18.17 -10.65
C VAL A 349 -0.12 -17.26 -11.61
N PHE A 350 0.59 -16.33 -12.26
CA PHE A 350 0.01 -15.41 -13.24
C PHE A 350 -0.72 -16.15 -14.36
N LYS A 351 -1.91 -15.65 -14.71
CA LYS A 351 -2.69 -16.11 -15.87
C LYS A 351 -2.53 -15.16 -17.05
N ASN A 352 -2.88 -15.65 -18.24
CA ASN A 352 -2.87 -14.88 -19.49
C ASN A 352 -1.47 -14.32 -19.86
N VAL A 353 -0.42 -15.10 -19.57
CA VAL A 353 0.98 -14.82 -19.92
C VAL A 353 1.65 -16.14 -20.31
N ASP A 354 2.62 -16.10 -21.22
CA ASP A 354 3.32 -17.29 -21.70
C ASP A 354 4.27 -17.90 -20.66
N GLU A 355 4.83 -17.05 -19.79
CA GLU A 355 5.74 -17.47 -18.73
C GLU A 355 4.96 -17.87 -17.46
N ASN A 356 5.37 -18.96 -16.81
CA ASN A 356 4.81 -19.35 -15.52
C ASN A 356 5.51 -18.54 -14.40
N ILE A 357 4.88 -17.46 -13.96
CA ILE A 357 5.44 -16.60 -12.90
C ILE A 357 4.62 -16.79 -11.61
N LEU A 358 5.30 -17.17 -10.54
CA LEU A 358 4.73 -17.41 -9.22
C LEU A 358 5.03 -16.26 -8.26
N ILE A 359 4.03 -15.90 -7.45
CA ILE A 359 4.20 -15.07 -6.25
C ILE A 359 3.53 -15.82 -5.09
N GLY A 360 4.15 -15.83 -3.92
CA GLY A 360 3.57 -16.32 -2.67
C GLY A 360 3.48 -15.26 -1.60
N TRP A 361 2.85 -15.60 -0.49
CA TRP A 361 2.86 -14.80 0.74
C TRP A 361 4.06 -15.23 1.59
N ASN A 362 4.92 -14.29 1.98
CA ASN A 362 5.93 -14.55 3.00
C ASN A 362 5.26 -14.44 4.38
N GLY A 363 4.65 -15.54 4.82
CA GLY A 363 3.98 -15.65 6.11
C GLY A 363 3.26 -16.99 6.20
N ARG A 364 2.53 -17.22 7.29
CA ARG A 364 1.73 -18.43 7.51
C ARG A 364 0.49 -18.14 8.34
N PRO A 365 -0.57 -18.96 8.24
CA PRO A 365 -1.82 -18.76 8.98
C PRO A 365 -1.68 -18.77 10.51
N ASP A 366 -0.65 -19.43 11.03
CA ASP A 366 -0.39 -19.62 12.46
C ASP A 366 0.61 -18.59 13.03
N ILE A 367 1.10 -17.64 12.23
CA ILE A 367 2.07 -16.64 12.65
C ILE A 367 1.42 -15.25 12.66
N SER A 368 1.73 -14.44 13.67
CA SER A 368 1.37 -13.02 13.69
C SER A 368 2.53 -12.17 14.21
N PHE A 369 2.68 -10.95 13.69
CA PHE A 369 3.54 -9.95 14.32
C PHE A 369 2.79 -9.34 15.51
N HIS A 370 3.44 -9.35 16.68
CA HIS A 370 2.84 -8.83 17.90
C HIS A 370 3.20 -7.37 18.18
N ASP A 371 4.21 -6.82 17.50
CA ASP A 371 4.65 -5.44 17.68
C ASP A 371 3.76 -4.46 16.89
N GLU A 372 2.88 -3.78 17.60
CA GLU A 372 1.98 -2.77 17.03
C GLU A 372 2.72 -1.53 16.53
N ASN A 373 3.96 -1.28 16.97
CA ASN A 373 4.75 -0.13 16.52
C ASN A 373 5.21 -0.24 15.07
N LEU A 374 5.29 -1.46 14.52
CA LEU A 374 5.59 -1.65 13.10
C LEU A 374 4.50 -1.04 12.23
N GLY A 375 3.22 -1.13 12.63
CA GLY A 375 2.09 -0.64 11.83
C GLY A 375 1.84 -1.40 10.52
N TRP A 376 2.59 -2.48 10.26
CA TRP A 376 2.41 -3.38 9.12
C TRP A 376 2.79 -4.82 9.47
N SER A 377 2.28 -5.78 8.69
CA SER A 377 2.64 -7.20 8.80
C SER A 377 2.74 -7.88 7.44
N PHE A 378 3.82 -8.65 7.27
CA PHE A 378 4.15 -9.49 6.12
C PHE A 378 4.28 -8.77 4.76
N ASN A 379 4.68 -9.53 3.75
CA ASN A 379 4.83 -9.09 2.37
C ASN A 379 4.68 -10.26 1.37
N LEU A 380 4.59 -9.92 0.08
CA LEU A 380 4.64 -10.91 -0.98
C LEU A 380 6.09 -11.33 -1.27
N SER A 381 6.26 -12.56 -1.76
CA SER A 381 7.54 -13.08 -2.20
C SER A 381 8.03 -12.35 -3.46
N ILE A 382 9.33 -12.44 -3.71
CA ILE A 382 9.91 -12.12 -5.00
C ILE A 382 9.18 -12.94 -6.08
N PRO A 383 8.81 -12.34 -7.24
CA PRO A 383 8.26 -13.09 -8.36
C PRO A 383 9.26 -14.14 -8.87
N ARG A 384 8.80 -15.36 -9.14
CA ARG A 384 9.67 -16.48 -9.53
C ARG A 384 9.20 -17.09 -10.84
N LYS A 385 10.04 -17.12 -11.88
CA LYS A 385 9.77 -17.90 -13.09
C LYS A 385 9.90 -19.39 -12.76
N LEU A 386 8.95 -20.18 -13.25
CA LEU A 386 8.87 -21.61 -12.99
C LEU A 386 9.27 -22.41 -14.23
N TYR A 387 10.16 -23.37 -14.05
CA TYR A 387 10.55 -24.34 -15.08
C TYR A 387 10.58 -25.75 -14.51
N LEU A 388 10.46 -26.75 -15.38
CA LEU A 388 10.53 -28.15 -14.97
C LEU A 388 11.81 -28.80 -15.49
N LYS A 389 12.62 -29.35 -14.59
CA LYS A 389 13.83 -30.12 -14.91
C LYS A 389 13.81 -31.45 -14.16
N ASN A 390 13.76 -32.57 -14.88
CA ASN A 390 13.67 -33.92 -14.29
C ASN A 390 12.52 -34.07 -13.27
N ASN A 391 11.32 -33.59 -13.63
CA ASN A 391 10.13 -33.51 -12.78
C ASN A 391 10.25 -32.61 -11.52
N GLU A 392 11.38 -31.92 -11.31
CA GLU A 392 11.56 -30.96 -10.22
C GLU A 392 11.25 -29.54 -10.71
N LEU A 393 10.49 -28.80 -9.92
CA LEU A 393 10.14 -27.42 -10.21
C LEU A 393 11.29 -26.50 -9.80
N ILE A 394 11.90 -25.85 -10.79
CA ILE A 394 12.94 -24.83 -10.61
C ILE A 394 12.25 -23.47 -10.53
N GLN A 395 12.62 -22.64 -9.56
CA GLN A 395 12.10 -21.29 -9.38
C GLN A 395 13.23 -20.27 -9.50
N GLU A 396 13.20 -19.50 -10.59
CA GLU A 396 14.18 -18.46 -10.87
C GLU A 396 13.64 -17.09 -10.42
N PRO A 397 14.27 -16.41 -9.44
CA PRO A 397 13.80 -15.11 -8.97
C PRO A 397 13.95 -14.03 -10.04
N ILE A 398 12.92 -13.20 -10.23
CA ILE A 398 12.92 -12.05 -11.14
C ILE A 398 13.38 -10.81 -10.38
N PHE A 399 14.56 -10.31 -10.72
CA PHE A 399 15.07 -9.03 -10.23
C PHE A 399 16.08 -8.43 -11.21
N GLN A 400 16.43 -7.17 -10.99
CA GLN A 400 17.44 -6.47 -11.79
C GLN A 400 18.62 -6.08 -10.91
N LEU A 401 19.83 -6.36 -11.38
CA LEU A 401 21.06 -5.93 -10.72
C LEU A 401 21.41 -4.49 -11.08
N GLU A 402 22.11 -3.82 -10.17
CA GLU A 402 22.90 -2.63 -10.48
C GLU A 402 24.27 -3.03 -11.03
N ASN A 403 25.02 -2.08 -11.60
CA ASN A 403 26.32 -2.37 -12.22
C ASN A 403 27.43 -2.69 -11.20
N GLU A 404 27.20 -2.49 -9.91
CA GLU A 404 28.21 -2.65 -8.87
C GLU A 404 28.32 -4.10 -8.36
N VAL A 405 29.56 -4.61 -8.35
CA VAL A 405 29.92 -5.92 -7.80
C VAL A 405 31.07 -5.75 -6.81
N LEU A 406 30.87 -6.24 -5.59
CA LEU A 406 31.87 -6.18 -4.51
C LEU A 406 32.32 -7.60 -4.14
N ASN A 407 33.63 -7.85 -4.23
CA ASN A 407 34.25 -9.11 -3.83
C ASN A 407 34.73 -9.04 -2.38
N VAL A 408 34.51 -10.10 -1.61
CA VAL A 408 34.82 -10.13 -0.17
C VAL A 408 35.59 -11.40 0.20
N GLU A 409 36.62 -11.25 1.03
CA GLU A 409 37.35 -12.37 1.64
C GLU A 409 36.60 -12.97 2.83
N SER A 410 36.62 -14.30 2.95
CA SER A 410 35.80 -15.11 3.87
C SER A 410 35.97 -14.82 5.37
N ASN A 411 37.06 -14.16 5.78
CA ASN A 411 37.36 -13.84 7.19
C ASN A 411 37.25 -12.35 7.53
N LYS A 412 36.85 -11.49 6.58
CA LYS A 412 36.61 -10.06 6.82
C LYS A 412 35.12 -9.79 7.03
N ILE A 413 34.80 -8.92 8.00
CA ILE A 413 33.45 -8.39 8.21
C ILE A 413 33.08 -7.60 6.95
N SER A 414 32.12 -8.08 6.17
CA SER A 414 31.57 -7.34 5.03
C SER A 414 30.30 -6.64 5.49
N LYS A 415 30.43 -5.33 5.62
CA LYS A 415 29.46 -4.39 6.19
C LYS A 415 28.02 -4.63 5.73
N LYS A 416 27.05 -4.42 6.62
CA LYS A 416 25.70 -3.94 6.22
C LYS A 416 25.38 -2.68 7.07
N GLN A 417 24.73 -1.69 6.46
CA GLN A 417 24.18 -0.52 7.19
C GLN A 417 22.74 -0.18 6.76
N ASN A 418 22.38 -0.42 5.49
CA ASN A 418 21.06 -0.81 4.96
C ASN A 418 21.23 -1.01 3.45
N GLY A 419 20.64 -2.05 2.86
CA GLY A 419 20.79 -2.34 1.43
C GLY A 419 20.26 -3.71 1.04
N LEU A 420 19.90 -3.84 -0.23
CA LEU A 420 19.31 -5.00 -0.88
C LEU A 420 20.36 -5.66 -1.79
N TYR A 421 20.69 -6.93 -1.50
CA TYR A 421 21.81 -7.61 -2.17
C TYR A 421 21.47 -9.04 -2.58
N GLU A 422 22.03 -9.44 -3.72
CA GLU A 422 22.32 -10.84 -4.03
C GLU A 422 23.72 -11.17 -3.50
N ILE A 423 23.84 -12.23 -2.71
CA ILE A 423 25.13 -12.73 -2.21
C ILE A 423 25.35 -14.14 -2.74
N ARG A 424 26.41 -14.36 -3.51
CA ARG A 424 26.82 -15.68 -4.01
C ARG A 424 28.08 -16.14 -3.30
N PHE A 425 28.18 -17.44 -3.04
CA PHE A 425 29.26 -18.06 -2.28
C PHE A 425 29.31 -19.57 -2.55
N GLU A 426 30.47 -20.17 -2.28
CA GLU A 426 30.73 -21.59 -2.52
C GLU A 426 31.18 -22.31 -1.24
N LYS A 427 30.98 -23.64 -1.20
CA LYS A 427 31.45 -24.50 -0.11
C LYS A 427 32.98 -24.49 -0.06
N GLU A 428 33.53 -24.08 1.10
CA GLU A 428 34.96 -24.26 1.38
C GLU A 428 35.21 -25.48 2.29
N LYS A 429 34.42 -25.64 3.37
CA LYS A 429 34.51 -26.79 4.30
C LYS A 429 33.14 -27.45 4.51
N ASN A 430 33.12 -28.62 5.14
CA ASN A 430 31.86 -29.34 5.41
C ASN A 430 30.92 -28.61 6.39
N PHE A 431 31.46 -27.84 7.32
CA PHE A 431 30.65 -27.05 8.24
C PHE A 431 30.88 -25.57 7.97
N SER A 432 29.80 -24.87 7.62
CA SER A 432 29.84 -23.44 7.31
C SER A 432 28.79 -22.69 8.12
N GLU A 433 29.04 -21.40 8.35
CA GLU A 433 28.16 -20.56 9.16
C GLU A 433 28.05 -19.15 8.58
N ILE A 434 26.82 -18.65 8.52
CA ILE A 434 26.50 -17.26 8.22
C ILE A 434 25.89 -16.66 9.49
N SER A 435 26.44 -15.55 9.97
CA SER A 435 25.94 -14.83 11.13
C SER A 435 25.50 -13.43 10.72
N ILE A 436 24.32 -13.01 11.15
CA ILE A 436 23.82 -11.64 10.97
C ILE A 436 23.61 -11.05 12.36
N PHE A 437 24.27 -9.94 12.67
CA PHE A 437 24.37 -9.45 14.04
C PHE A 437 24.56 -7.94 14.13
N ASN A 438 24.19 -7.37 15.28
CA ASN A 438 24.63 -6.06 15.74
C ASN A 438 25.20 -6.21 17.17
N GLU A 439 25.35 -5.11 17.91
CA GLU A 439 25.92 -5.13 19.26
C GLU A 439 25.09 -5.95 20.28
N LYS A 440 23.77 -6.10 20.06
CA LYS A 440 22.85 -6.74 21.03
C LYS A 440 22.17 -8.00 20.51
N HIS A 441 21.92 -8.08 19.21
CA HIS A 441 21.08 -9.08 18.58
C HIS A 441 21.88 -9.87 17.53
N ASN A 442 21.55 -11.15 17.37
CA ASN A 442 22.16 -12.01 16.36
C ASN A 442 21.22 -13.13 15.91
N ILE A 443 21.40 -13.55 14.65
CA ILE A 443 20.90 -14.81 14.12
C ILE A 443 22.07 -15.60 13.50
N SER A 444 21.91 -16.91 13.41
CA SER A 444 22.89 -17.80 12.76
C SER A 444 22.23 -18.77 11.80
N ILE A 445 22.91 -19.02 10.68
CA ILE A 445 22.57 -20.05 9.70
C ILE A 445 23.76 -20.98 9.59
N LYS A 446 23.62 -22.22 10.05
CA LYS A 446 24.66 -23.25 10.04
C LYS A 446 24.34 -24.30 9.01
N LEU A 447 25.32 -24.68 8.22
CA LEU A 447 25.20 -25.63 7.11
C LEU A 447 26.13 -26.82 7.35
N ASP A 448 25.56 -28.02 7.28
CA ASP A 448 26.28 -29.28 7.20
C ASP A 448 26.04 -29.89 5.82
N TRP A 449 27.04 -29.76 4.96
CA TRP A 449 26.91 -30.05 3.54
C TRP A 449 26.90 -31.54 3.24
N ASP A 450 27.61 -32.34 4.02
CA ASP A 450 27.72 -33.79 3.79
C ASP A 450 26.50 -34.52 4.37
N ASN A 451 25.97 -34.06 5.51
CA ASN A 451 24.75 -34.63 6.10
C ASN A 451 23.46 -33.94 5.61
N LEU A 452 23.58 -32.89 4.80
CA LEU A 452 22.47 -32.15 4.18
C LEU A 452 21.56 -31.45 5.17
N PHE A 453 22.13 -30.83 6.21
CA PHE A 453 21.35 -30.06 7.17
C PHE A 453 21.58 -28.56 7.04
N ILE A 454 20.49 -27.81 7.14
CA ILE A 454 20.50 -26.38 7.43
C ILE A 454 19.89 -26.17 8.81
N ASN A 455 20.58 -25.41 9.65
CA ASN A 455 20.07 -24.94 10.93
C ASN A 455 19.97 -23.42 10.90
N VAL A 456 18.77 -22.88 11.06
CA VAL A 456 18.52 -21.44 11.15
C VAL A 456 18.01 -21.14 12.55
N ASN A 457 18.79 -20.36 13.30
CA ASN A 457 18.47 -19.91 14.64
C ASN A 457 18.26 -18.40 14.65
N ARG A 458 17.00 -17.99 14.88
CA ARG A 458 16.53 -16.61 14.94
C ARG A 458 16.01 -16.21 16.33
N THR A 459 16.49 -16.85 17.40
CA THR A 459 15.97 -16.63 18.76
C THR A 459 16.33 -15.25 19.33
N ASN A 460 17.46 -14.66 18.92
CA ASN A 460 17.95 -13.39 19.48
C ASN A 460 17.78 -12.21 18.50
N MET A 461 16.55 -11.94 18.07
CA MET A 461 16.20 -10.78 17.24
C MET A 461 15.79 -9.58 18.09
N GLU A 462 15.76 -8.38 17.47
CA GLU A 462 15.23 -7.17 18.11
C GLU A 462 13.71 -7.22 18.24
N VAL A 463 13.04 -7.76 17.22
CA VAL A 463 11.60 -8.03 17.22
C VAL A 463 11.40 -9.54 17.03
N ASN A 464 10.90 -10.20 18.07
CA ASN A 464 10.57 -11.63 18.01
C ASN A 464 9.16 -11.82 17.42
N TYR A 465 9.01 -12.88 16.62
CA TYR A 465 7.74 -13.31 16.08
C TYR A 465 7.74 -14.81 15.77
N GLY A 466 6.56 -15.41 15.67
CA GLY A 466 6.42 -16.83 15.31
C GLY A 466 7.03 -17.79 16.34
N GLU A 467 7.09 -17.41 17.62
CA GLU A 467 7.67 -18.24 18.68
C GLU A 467 6.89 -19.55 18.87
N ASN A 468 5.60 -19.54 18.57
CA ASN A 468 4.70 -20.70 18.60
C ASN A 468 5.08 -21.81 17.62
N ILE A 469 5.77 -21.49 16.52
CA ILE A 469 6.30 -22.47 15.55
C ILE A 469 7.80 -22.77 15.77
N GLY A 470 8.38 -22.19 16.81
CA GLY A 470 9.80 -22.26 17.13
C GLY A 470 10.66 -21.26 16.37
N THR A 471 11.72 -20.79 17.02
CA THR A 471 12.70 -19.83 16.49
C THR A 471 14.01 -20.48 16.05
N ASN A 472 14.14 -21.79 16.19
CA ASN A 472 15.32 -22.56 15.78
C ASN A 472 14.89 -23.79 15.00
N TRP A 473 15.14 -23.82 13.68
CA TRP A 473 14.79 -24.94 12.82
C TRP A 473 16.03 -25.66 12.33
N VAL A 474 15.98 -26.99 12.35
CA VAL A 474 16.93 -27.88 11.69
C VAL A 474 16.17 -28.61 10.59
N ARG A 475 16.58 -28.44 9.33
CA ARG A 475 15.93 -29.08 8.18
C ARG A 475 16.93 -29.90 7.40
N LYS A 476 16.53 -31.12 7.03
CA LYS A 476 17.28 -31.97 6.11
C LYS A 476 16.88 -31.62 4.68
N MET A 477 17.85 -31.24 3.85
CA MET A 477 17.65 -31.00 2.43
C MET A 477 17.48 -32.35 1.70
N PRO A 478 16.62 -32.40 0.67
CA PRO A 478 16.29 -33.66 -0.01
C PRO A 478 17.47 -34.29 -0.75
N LYS A 479 18.39 -33.45 -1.24
CA LYS A 479 19.48 -33.85 -2.14
C LYS A 479 20.74 -33.04 -1.83
N LYS A 480 21.87 -33.56 -2.29
CA LYS A 480 23.15 -32.83 -2.28
C LYS A 480 23.05 -31.55 -3.10
N TYR A 481 23.67 -30.50 -2.59
CA TYR A 481 23.77 -29.20 -3.24
C TYR A 481 25.19 -28.67 -3.18
N SER A 482 25.54 -27.80 -4.12
CA SER A 482 26.91 -27.31 -4.32
C SER A 482 27.00 -25.80 -4.53
N LYS A 483 25.93 -25.18 -5.04
CA LYS A 483 25.84 -23.73 -5.23
C LYS A 483 24.74 -23.14 -4.37
N MET A 484 25.00 -21.95 -3.82
CA MET A 484 24.01 -21.19 -3.08
C MET A 484 24.08 -19.70 -3.39
N ASN A 485 22.92 -19.07 -3.35
CA ASN A 485 22.78 -17.63 -3.36
C ASN A 485 21.74 -17.17 -2.34
N LEU A 486 22.05 -16.09 -1.64
CA LEU A 486 21.13 -15.38 -0.76
C LEU A 486 20.60 -14.16 -1.51
N ILE A 487 19.32 -13.87 -1.35
CA ILE A 487 18.80 -12.52 -1.53
C ILE A 487 18.46 -11.98 -0.14
N VAL A 488 19.13 -10.89 0.25
CA VAL A 488 18.99 -10.28 1.57
C VAL A 488 18.41 -8.89 1.41
N ASP A 489 17.28 -8.65 2.06
CA ASP A 489 16.62 -7.34 2.18
C ASP A 489 16.71 -6.85 3.64
N ASN A 490 15.93 -5.84 4.02
CA ASN A 490 15.96 -5.24 5.35
C ASN A 490 15.45 -6.18 6.44
N SER A 491 14.38 -6.94 6.18
CA SER A 491 13.82 -7.89 7.16
C SER A 491 13.64 -9.31 6.62
N LEU A 492 14.03 -9.58 5.37
CA LEU A 492 13.78 -10.86 4.70
C LEU A 492 15.04 -11.47 4.11
N ILE A 493 15.14 -12.80 4.17
CA ILE A 493 16.18 -13.58 3.50
C ILE A 493 15.52 -14.67 2.67
N HIS A 494 15.95 -14.77 1.42
CA HIS A 494 15.64 -15.89 0.54
C HIS A 494 16.92 -16.65 0.20
N PHE A 495 16.98 -17.93 0.56
CA PHE A 495 17.98 -18.84 0.05
C PHE A 495 17.51 -19.51 -1.23
N TYR A 496 18.41 -19.60 -2.20
CA TYR A 496 18.26 -20.36 -3.42
C TYR A 496 19.42 -21.36 -3.50
N PHE A 497 19.08 -22.63 -3.64
CA PHE A 497 20.06 -23.72 -3.74
C PHE A 497 20.08 -24.26 -5.17
N ASP A 498 21.29 -24.53 -5.69
CA ASP A 498 21.53 -25.09 -7.02
C ASP A 498 20.67 -24.44 -8.11
N GLU A 499 20.78 -23.11 -8.25
CA GLU A 499 20.10 -22.35 -9.31
C GLU A 499 18.56 -22.38 -9.19
N GLY A 500 18.04 -22.37 -7.95
CA GLY A 500 16.61 -22.26 -7.68
C GLY A 500 15.87 -23.60 -7.64
N LYS A 501 16.57 -24.68 -7.33
CA LYS A 501 15.97 -26.00 -7.15
C LYS A 501 15.28 -26.16 -5.79
N PHE A 502 15.88 -25.59 -4.75
CA PHE A 502 15.31 -25.53 -3.42
C PHE A 502 15.33 -24.09 -2.91
N HIS A 503 14.37 -23.77 -2.05
CA HIS A 503 14.19 -22.43 -1.49
C HIS A 503 14.01 -22.49 0.01
N PHE A 504 14.53 -21.49 0.70
CA PHE A 504 14.32 -21.35 2.13
C PHE A 504 14.14 -19.86 2.45
N THR A 505 12.91 -19.43 2.72
CA THR A 505 12.55 -18.05 3.02
C THR A 505 12.27 -17.84 4.51
N PHE A 506 12.79 -16.76 5.11
CA PHE A 506 12.43 -16.36 6.47
C PHE A 506 12.66 -14.89 6.76
N TYR A 507 11.88 -14.32 7.71
CA TYR A 507 12.21 -13.00 8.25
C TYR A 507 13.25 -13.03 9.35
N TYR A 508 13.96 -11.91 9.45
CA TYR A 508 14.80 -11.53 10.57
C TYR A 508 14.64 -10.04 10.89
N PHE A 509 14.75 -9.69 12.17
CA PHE A 509 14.57 -8.30 12.62
C PHE A 509 15.79 -7.84 13.42
N ILE A 510 16.82 -7.34 12.72
CA ILE A 510 18.02 -6.75 13.34
C ILE A 510 18.41 -5.47 12.60
N LYS A 511 18.19 -4.31 13.22
CA LYS A 511 18.57 -3.01 12.65
C LYS A 511 20.08 -2.86 12.56
N LYS A 512 20.54 -2.17 11.49
CA LYS A 512 21.96 -1.84 11.27
C LYS A 512 22.88 -3.05 11.47
N SER A 513 22.42 -4.22 11.04
CA SER A 513 23.14 -5.48 11.17
C SER A 513 24.35 -5.53 10.25
N ASN A 514 25.33 -6.36 10.62
CA ASN A 514 26.44 -6.80 9.76
C ASN A 514 26.26 -8.27 9.40
N ILE A 515 26.92 -8.74 8.33
CA ILE A 515 26.92 -10.14 7.92
C ILE A 515 28.36 -10.67 8.00
N LYS A 516 28.51 -11.88 8.56
CA LYS A 516 29.78 -12.60 8.61
C LYS A 516 29.61 -13.99 8.05
N PHE A 517 30.57 -14.39 7.23
CA PHE A 517 30.70 -15.72 6.67
C PHE A 517 31.84 -16.47 7.36
N LYS A 518 31.71 -17.79 7.48
CA LYS A 518 32.75 -18.67 8.02
C LYS A 518 32.79 -19.95 7.19
N ASN A 519 33.99 -20.32 6.73
CA ASN A 519 34.25 -21.49 5.89
C ASN A 519 33.44 -21.49 4.57
N PHE A 520 33.49 -20.37 3.85
CA PHE A 520 32.97 -20.21 2.50
C PHE A 520 34.04 -19.57 1.62
N SER A 521 34.04 -19.87 0.33
CA SER A 521 34.91 -19.25 -0.67
C SER A 521 34.09 -18.43 -1.68
N ASN A 522 34.77 -17.62 -2.49
CA ASN A 522 34.19 -16.91 -3.64
C ASN A 522 32.95 -16.07 -3.29
N ILE A 523 33.01 -15.32 -2.19
CA ILE A 523 31.89 -14.52 -1.71
C ILE A 523 31.79 -13.21 -2.52
N THR A 524 30.70 -13.06 -3.26
CA THR A 524 30.42 -11.86 -4.06
C THR A 524 29.09 -11.24 -3.69
N PHE A 525 29.09 -9.93 -3.44
CA PHE A 525 27.89 -9.13 -3.23
C PHE A 525 27.56 -8.38 -4.53
N ARG A 526 26.29 -8.41 -4.91
CA ARG A 526 25.76 -7.69 -6.07
C ARG A 526 24.53 -6.92 -5.63
N GLN A 527 24.52 -5.63 -5.90
CA GLN A 527 23.41 -4.77 -5.51
C GLN A 527 22.21 -5.02 -6.44
N ILE A 528 21.02 -5.14 -5.86
CA ILE A 528 19.77 -5.28 -6.62
C ILE A 528 19.08 -3.91 -6.63
N LYS A 529 18.44 -3.56 -7.76
CA LYS A 529 17.62 -2.36 -7.87
C LYS A 529 16.39 -2.48 -6.97
N SER A 530 16.17 -1.49 -6.10
CA SER A 530 14.95 -1.38 -5.30
C SER A 530 13.70 -1.19 -6.17
N LEU A 531 12.54 -1.66 -5.68
CA LEU A 531 11.27 -1.39 -6.35
C LEU A 531 10.93 0.10 -6.30
N LYS A 532 10.34 0.59 -7.40
CA LYS A 532 9.78 1.93 -7.47
C LYS A 532 8.27 1.83 -7.42
N ILE A 533 7.66 2.18 -6.29
CA ILE A 533 6.21 2.10 -6.10
C ILE A 533 5.62 3.51 -6.10
N LYS A 534 4.81 3.81 -7.10
CA LYS A 534 4.00 5.05 -7.16
C LYS A 534 2.60 4.79 -6.60
N ASP A 535 2.07 5.66 -5.76
CA ASP A 535 0.65 5.63 -5.38
C ASP A 535 -0.19 6.25 -6.50
N LYS A 536 -1.38 5.69 -6.78
CA LYS A 536 -2.34 6.35 -7.69
C LYS A 536 -2.82 7.69 -7.12
N SER A 537 -2.92 7.80 -5.79
CA SER A 537 -3.24 9.08 -5.13
C SER A 537 -2.02 9.98 -5.15
N LYS A 538 -2.02 10.95 -6.06
CA LYS A 538 -0.91 11.89 -6.17
C LYS A 538 -0.83 12.79 -4.94
N LYS A 539 0.38 13.11 -4.50
CA LYS A 539 0.63 13.92 -3.29
C LYS A 539 1.32 15.23 -3.59
N VAL A 540 0.92 16.28 -2.88
CA VAL A 540 1.55 17.61 -2.94
C VAL A 540 2.38 17.89 -1.70
N LEU A 541 3.61 18.37 -1.87
CA LEU A 541 4.40 18.95 -0.79
C LEU A 541 4.32 20.48 -0.86
N LEU A 542 3.91 21.11 0.24
CA LEU A 542 3.96 22.55 0.45
C LEU A 542 5.13 22.84 1.38
N ILE A 543 5.97 23.81 1.03
CA ILE A 543 7.09 24.24 1.85
C ILE A 543 6.99 25.74 2.10
N GLY A 544 7.25 26.15 3.35
CA GLY A 544 7.40 27.56 3.70
C GLY A 544 6.77 27.93 5.03
N GLU A 545 6.18 29.13 5.08
CA GLU A 545 5.74 29.77 6.31
C GLU A 545 4.30 29.42 6.72
N ALA A 546 4.14 29.19 8.01
CA ALA A 546 2.87 29.26 8.74
C ALA A 546 3.04 30.35 9.80
N LEU A 547 2.19 31.37 9.76
CA LEU A 547 2.34 32.58 10.55
C LEU A 547 1.00 33.09 11.08
N ILE A 548 1.04 34.13 11.90
CA ILE A 548 -0.16 34.82 12.39
C ILE A 548 -0.26 36.20 11.74
N ASP A 549 -1.37 36.43 11.04
CA ASP A 549 -1.79 37.76 10.58
C ASP A 549 -2.47 38.49 11.74
N THR A 550 -1.95 39.67 12.09
CA THR A 550 -2.46 40.50 13.18
C THR A 550 -3.05 41.79 12.61
N TYR A 551 -4.35 42.00 12.82
CA TYR A 551 -5.08 43.19 12.38
C TYR A 551 -5.30 44.12 13.56
N LYS A 552 -5.10 45.42 13.35
CA LYS A 552 -5.38 46.45 14.35
C LYS A 552 -6.45 47.41 13.82
N GLN A 553 -7.65 47.33 14.36
CA GLN A 553 -8.77 48.23 14.04
C GLN A 553 -9.35 48.78 15.33
N ASN A 554 -9.53 50.10 15.44
CA ASN A 554 -10.18 50.77 16.58
C ASN A 554 -9.71 50.30 17.97
N PHE A 555 -8.39 50.13 18.15
CA PHE A 555 -7.73 49.62 19.36
C PHE A 555 -7.95 48.14 19.71
N GLU A 556 -8.73 47.40 18.92
CA GLU A 556 -8.84 45.94 19.03
C GLU A 556 -7.81 45.25 18.12
N ILE A 557 -7.21 44.19 18.66
CA ILE A 557 -6.26 43.34 17.93
C ILE A 557 -6.95 42.02 17.62
N SER A 558 -7.11 41.71 16.34
CA SER A 558 -7.57 40.38 15.91
C SER A 558 -6.42 39.60 15.28
N ARG A 559 -6.39 38.29 15.54
CA ARG A 559 -5.32 37.38 15.09
C ARG A 559 -5.94 36.29 14.23
N GLN A 560 -5.35 36.05 13.06
CA GLN A 560 -5.76 34.99 12.15
C GLN A 560 -4.55 34.17 11.72
N VAL A 561 -4.75 32.88 11.45
CA VAL A 561 -3.69 32.03 10.91
C VAL A 561 -3.53 32.35 9.43
N GLY A 562 -2.29 32.56 9.01
CA GLY A 562 -1.91 32.91 7.64
C GLY A 562 -0.61 32.23 7.20
N GLY A 563 -0.12 32.65 6.05
CA GLY A 563 1.01 32.06 5.35
C GLY A 563 0.57 31.49 4.01
N ALA A 564 1.22 31.93 2.93
CA ALA A 564 0.75 31.60 1.60
C ALA A 564 0.82 30.10 1.27
N PRO A 565 1.92 29.38 1.58
CA PRO A 565 1.96 27.92 1.42
C PRO A 565 0.92 27.20 2.29
N LEU A 566 0.57 27.76 3.47
CA LEU A 566 -0.44 27.18 4.36
C LEU A 566 -1.85 27.35 3.80
N ASN A 567 -2.17 28.53 3.24
CA ASN A 567 -3.43 28.79 2.57
C ASN A 567 -3.63 27.85 1.37
N VAL A 568 -2.57 27.60 0.57
CA VAL A 568 -2.60 26.62 -0.53
C VAL A 568 -2.85 25.20 0.01
N SER A 569 -2.18 24.81 1.10
CA SER A 569 -2.40 23.51 1.75
C SER A 569 -3.84 23.33 2.24
N LEU A 570 -4.44 24.38 2.81
CA LEU A 570 -5.83 24.36 3.22
C LEU A 570 -6.77 24.18 2.02
N ALA A 571 -6.56 24.95 0.95
CA ALA A 571 -7.37 24.85 -0.27
C ALA A 571 -7.32 23.44 -0.90
N LEU A 572 -6.15 22.81 -0.92
CA LEU A 572 -5.98 21.42 -1.38
C LEU A 572 -6.71 20.42 -0.48
N SER A 573 -6.59 20.59 0.84
CA SER A 573 -7.20 19.68 1.82
C SER A 573 -8.73 19.72 1.76
N LYS A 574 -9.33 20.92 1.61
CA LYS A 574 -10.78 21.09 1.42
C LYS A 574 -11.30 20.44 0.13
N LYS A 575 -10.42 20.19 -0.84
CA LYS A 575 -10.73 19.51 -2.12
C LYS A 575 -10.37 18.01 -2.09
N GLY A 576 -10.03 17.46 -0.93
CA GLY A 576 -9.71 16.05 -0.76
C GLY A 576 -8.36 15.61 -1.34
N VAL A 577 -7.46 16.55 -1.67
CA VAL A 577 -6.14 16.23 -2.21
C VAL A 577 -5.16 15.97 -1.09
N GLN A 578 -4.48 14.82 -1.15
CA GLN A 578 -3.44 14.48 -0.18
C GLN A 578 -2.26 15.43 -0.32
N ASN A 579 -1.93 16.11 0.78
CA ASN A 579 -0.83 17.03 0.83
C ASN A 579 -0.18 17.03 2.21
N SER A 580 1.07 17.46 2.26
CA SER A 580 1.81 17.66 3.51
C SER A 580 2.46 19.04 3.52
N PHE A 581 2.51 19.64 4.71
CA PHE A 581 3.07 20.97 4.91
C PHE A 581 4.41 20.87 5.67
N PHE A 582 5.49 21.27 5.02
CA PHE A 582 6.83 21.32 5.59
C PHE A 582 7.14 22.74 6.07
N GLY A 583 7.13 22.93 7.39
CA GLY A 583 7.27 24.25 8.01
C GLY A 583 7.84 24.20 9.42
N VAL A 584 8.14 25.36 9.97
CA VAL A 584 8.62 25.51 11.36
C VAL A 584 7.83 26.60 12.06
N ILE A 585 7.35 26.31 13.28
CA ILE A 585 6.70 27.26 14.19
C ILE A 585 7.41 27.28 15.55
N GLY A 586 7.17 28.32 16.34
CA GLY A 586 7.70 28.43 17.70
C GLY A 586 6.95 27.53 18.69
N LYS A 587 7.18 27.74 19.99
CA LYS A 587 6.34 27.17 21.07
C LYS A 587 5.76 28.29 21.94
N ASP A 588 4.89 29.07 21.34
CA ASP A 588 4.20 30.20 21.95
C ASP A 588 2.68 30.11 21.72
N GLU A 589 1.95 31.13 22.17
CA GLU A 589 0.49 31.21 22.01
C GLU A 589 0.10 31.21 20.53
N ASP A 590 0.90 31.86 19.67
CA ASP A 590 0.71 31.89 18.22
C ASP A 590 0.87 30.50 17.60
N ALA A 591 1.89 29.75 17.99
CA ALA A 591 2.05 28.36 17.58
C ALA A 591 0.84 27.50 17.98
N SER A 592 0.25 27.77 19.16
CA SER A 592 -0.91 27.03 19.65
C SER A 592 -2.14 27.27 18.76
N LEU A 593 -2.36 28.52 18.30
CA LEU A 593 -3.42 28.85 17.35
C LEU A 593 -3.22 28.15 16.00
N ILE A 594 -1.98 28.08 15.49
CA ILE A 594 -1.66 27.36 14.25
C ILE A 594 -1.92 25.86 14.42
N LEU A 595 -1.53 25.25 15.54
CA LEU A 595 -1.77 23.82 15.78
C LEU A 595 -3.27 23.49 15.89
N GLU A 596 -4.05 24.36 16.52
CA GLU A 596 -5.51 24.22 16.56
C GLU A 596 -6.11 24.36 15.15
N TYR A 597 -5.62 25.30 14.36
CA TYR A 597 -6.02 25.48 12.97
C TYR A 597 -5.72 24.24 12.11
N PHE A 598 -4.53 23.64 12.25
CA PHE A 598 -4.20 22.37 11.58
C PHE A 598 -5.16 21.26 12.00
N LYS A 599 -5.42 21.14 13.30
CA LYS A 599 -6.30 20.11 13.86
C LYS A 599 -7.73 20.25 13.34
N ARG A 600 -8.32 21.45 13.40
CA ARG A 600 -9.72 21.68 13.01
C ARG A 600 -9.95 21.55 11.50
N ASN A 601 -8.93 21.82 10.70
CA ASN A 601 -8.97 21.68 9.24
C ASN A 601 -8.42 20.34 8.72
N ASN A 602 -8.10 19.39 9.60
CA ASN A 602 -7.54 18.08 9.24
C ASN A 602 -6.25 18.16 8.40
N LEU A 603 -5.39 19.15 8.65
CA LEU A 603 -4.08 19.29 7.98
C LEU A 603 -3.03 18.35 8.60
N ASP A 604 -2.12 17.82 7.76
CA ASP A 604 -1.04 16.93 8.19
C ASP A 604 0.07 17.71 8.92
N THR A 605 0.25 17.42 10.20
CA THR A 605 1.29 18.03 11.06
C THR A 605 2.60 17.24 11.10
N SER A 606 2.71 16.10 10.41
CA SER A 606 3.87 15.20 10.52
C SER A 606 5.19 15.82 10.07
N LEU A 607 5.14 16.87 9.25
CA LEU A 607 6.28 17.63 8.76
C LEU A 607 6.35 19.07 9.32
N LEU A 608 5.49 19.41 10.28
CA LEU A 608 5.50 20.70 10.96
C LEU A 608 6.39 20.62 12.21
N LYS A 609 7.55 21.27 12.17
CA LYS A 609 8.49 21.29 13.30
C LYS A 609 8.09 22.38 14.29
N ILE A 610 8.07 22.02 15.57
CA ILE A 610 7.87 22.95 16.68
C ILE A 610 9.22 23.16 17.37
N ASP A 611 9.75 24.39 17.35
CA ASP A 611 11.00 24.73 18.03
C ASP A 611 10.73 25.56 19.30
N PRO A 612 11.01 25.04 20.50
CA PRO A 612 10.74 25.75 21.74
C PRO A 612 11.62 26.98 21.98
N LYS A 613 12.68 27.18 21.20
CA LYS A 613 13.61 28.31 21.33
C LYS A 613 13.23 29.49 20.43
N LEU A 614 12.32 29.29 19.49
CA LEU A 614 11.93 30.28 18.49
C LEU A 614 10.53 30.83 18.78
N LYS A 615 10.30 32.07 18.34
CA LYS A 615 8.97 32.68 18.30
C LYS A 615 8.32 32.45 16.94
N THR A 616 7.01 32.26 16.93
CA THR A 616 6.25 32.13 15.68
C THR A 616 6.28 33.46 14.92
N THR A 617 6.37 33.37 13.60
CA THR A 617 6.41 34.55 12.72
C THR A 617 5.04 35.23 12.69
N VAL A 618 5.05 36.56 12.71
CA VAL A 618 3.82 37.38 12.74
C VAL A 618 3.87 38.40 11.60
N ALA A 619 2.76 38.58 10.89
CA ALA A 619 2.57 39.63 9.91
C ALA A 619 1.52 40.63 10.43
N ASN A 620 1.93 41.88 10.66
CA ASN A 620 1.03 42.96 11.05
C ASN A 620 0.38 43.54 9.80
N VAL A 621 -0.95 43.51 9.74
CA VAL A 621 -1.74 43.94 8.58
C VAL A 621 -2.33 45.32 8.85
N SER A 622 -2.04 46.27 7.97
CA SER A 622 -2.71 47.57 7.88
C SER A 622 -3.49 47.67 6.57
N ILE A 623 -4.54 48.48 6.56
CA ILE A 623 -5.35 48.77 5.36
C ILE A 623 -5.04 50.22 4.97
N ASN A 624 -4.69 50.46 3.70
CA ASN A 624 -4.48 51.82 3.18
C ASN A 624 -5.81 52.48 2.78
N ASP A 625 -5.77 53.76 2.40
CA ASP A 625 -6.97 54.55 2.06
C ASP A 625 -7.73 54.03 0.83
N GLU A 626 -7.10 53.17 0.02
CA GLU A 626 -7.69 52.51 -1.17
C GLU A 626 -8.30 51.13 -0.82
N GLY A 627 -8.22 50.69 0.43
CA GLY A 627 -8.73 49.40 0.90
C GLY A 627 -7.78 48.23 0.67
N GLU A 628 -6.55 48.46 0.21
CA GLU A 628 -5.53 47.44 0.02
C GLU A 628 -4.75 47.17 1.32
N ARG A 629 -4.34 45.91 1.50
CA ARG A 629 -3.64 45.46 2.70
C ARG A 629 -2.12 45.57 2.53
N ASN A 630 -1.48 46.21 3.51
CA ASN A 630 -0.03 46.25 3.63
C ASN A 630 0.42 45.38 4.83
N PHE A 631 1.50 44.63 4.68
CA PHE A 631 1.96 43.64 5.65
C PHE A 631 3.34 44.02 6.18
N THR A 632 3.53 44.11 7.50
CA THR A 632 4.85 44.28 8.13
C THR A 632 5.21 43.06 8.96
N PHE A 633 6.33 42.41 8.67
CA PHE A 633 6.68 41.11 9.25
C PHE A 633 7.60 41.24 10.47
N VAL A 634 7.24 40.55 11.55
CA VAL A 634 8.11 40.22 12.66
C VAL A 634 8.55 38.77 12.46
N ARG A 635 9.77 38.60 11.93
CA ARG A 635 10.30 37.29 11.56
C ARG A 635 10.69 36.44 12.78
N GLY A 636 10.62 35.12 12.61
CA GLY A 636 10.79 34.16 13.70
C GLY A 636 11.12 32.75 13.20
N ALA A 637 10.28 31.77 13.56
CA ALA A 637 10.55 30.35 13.39
C ALA A 637 10.78 29.95 11.92
N ASP A 638 10.06 30.56 10.97
CA ASP A 638 10.13 30.23 9.55
C ASP A 638 11.52 30.46 8.94
N GLU A 639 12.30 31.43 9.46
CA GLU A 639 13.68 31.70 9.05
C GLU A 639 14.62 30.51 9.23
N ASN A 640 14.28 29.63 10.19
CA ASN A 640 15.10 28.49 10.60
C ASN A 640 14.69 27.16 9.95
N LEU A 641 13.78 27.21 8.97
CA LEU A 641 13.39 26.04 8.19
C LEU A 641 14.60 25.39 7.54
N ASN A 642 14.85 24.12 7.87
CA ASN A 642 15.93 23.30 7.34
C ASN A 642 15.38 22.03 6.69
N PHE A 643 15.57 21.86 5.39
CA PHE A 643 15.10 20.67 4.66
C PHE A 643 16.12 19.51 4.79
N GLU A 644 15.86 18.57 5.70
CA GLU A 644 16.82 17.51 6.08
C GLU A 644 16.51 16.11 5.49
N TYR A 645 15.38 15.93 4.81
CA TYR A 645 14.90 14.60 4.38
C TYR A 645 14.98 14.40 2.86
N ASP A 646 16.13 14.00 2.34
CA ASP A 646 16.33 13.90 0.89
C ASP A 646 15.38 12.87 0.23
N ALA A 647 15.23 11.69 0.86
CA ALA A 647 14.34 10.64 0.37
C ALA A 647 12.84 10.98 0.47
N LEU A 648 12.47 12.02 1.22
CA LEU A 648 11.08 12.44 1.40
C LEU A 648 10.47 12.95 0.10
N ILE A 649 11.25 13.64 -0.74
CA ILE A 649 10.76 14.25 -1.98
C ILE A 649 10.11 13.21 -2.90
N ASN A 650 10.68 11.99 -2.95
CA ASN A 650 10.24 10.89 -3.82
C ASN A 650 8.85 10.34 -3.47
N GLN A 651 8.25 10.80 -2.38
CA GLN A 651 6.89 10.42 -1.97
C GLN A 651 5.81 11.34 -2.57
N TYR A 652 6.21 12.42 -3.25
CA TYR A 652 5.32 13.45 -3.79
C TYR A 652 5.40 13.49 -5.31
N ASP A 653 4.31 13.95 -5.92
CA ASP A 653 4.17 14.10 -7.38
C ASP A 653 4.26 15.56 -7.80
N LEU A 654 4.10 16.48 -6.84
CA LEU A 654 4.19 17.92 -7.05
C LEU A 654 4.74 18.61 -5.80
N VAL A 655 5.63 19.58 -6.01
CA VAL A 655 6.11 20.49 -4.95
C VAL A 655 5.72 21.91 -5.29
N CYS A 656 5.09 22.60 -4.34
CA CYS A 656 4.67 23.99 -4.50
C CYS A 656 5.53 24.90 -3.63
N PHE A 657 6.09 25.92 -4.26
CA PHE A 657 6.90 26.95 -3.62
C PHE A 657 6.18 28.30 -3.70
N SER A 658 6.00 28.96 -2.56
CA SER A 658 5.63 30.38 -2.50
C SER A 658 6.75 31.13 -1.77
N SER A 659 7.24 32.24 -2.35
CA SER A 659 8.48 32.88 -1.89
C SER A 659 8.30 34.15 -1.05
N ALA A 660 7.13 34.39 -0.46
CA ALA A 660 6.84 35.59 0.34
C ALA A 660 7.96 35.93 1.34
N THR A 661 8.39 35.00 2.20
CA THR A 661 9.51 35.22 3.12
C THR A 661 10.80 34.48 2.71
N ALA A 662 10.71 33.58 1.73
CA ALA A 662 11.73 32.57 1.43
C ALA A 662 13.00 33.14 0.80
N PHE A 663 12.91 34.27 0.09
CA PHE A 663 14.06 34.85 -0.62
C PHE A 663 14.88 35.82 0.21
N LEU A 664 14.59 35.99 1.50
CA LEU A 664 15.38 36.84 2.40
C LEU A 664 16.75 36.24 2.80
N GLY A 665 17.08 35.04 2.31
CA GLY A 665 18.37 34.38 2.53
C GLY A 665 18.33 33.36 3.67
N GLY A 666 19.49 33.13 4.30
CA GLY A 666 19.59 32.26 5.48
C GLY A 666 19.31 30.77 5.21
N LYS A 667 18.82 30.06 6.23
CA LYS A 667 18.51 28.62 6.17
C LYS A 667 17.29 28.35 5.30
N LEU A 668 16.25 29.18 5.42
CA LEU A 668 15.02 29.05 4.63
C LEU A 668 15.30 29.05 3.11
N TYR A 669 16.08 30.00 2.60
CA TYR A 669 16.43 30.04 1.17
C TYR A 669 17.23 28.80 0.74
N LYS A 670 18.21 28.36 1.55
CA LYS A 670 18.99 27.13 1.28
C LYS A 670 18.10 25.88 1.22
N SER A 671 17.10 25.81 2.11
CA SER A 671 16.11 24.73 2.12
C SER A 671 15.26 24.72 0.86
N TYR A 672 14.81 25.89 0.39
CA TYR A 672 14.06 26.01 -0.86
C TYR A 672 14.88 25.56 -2.06
N ILE A 673 16.14 25.99 -2.16
CA ILE A 673 17.04 25.54 -3.24
C ILE A 673 17.26 24.03 -3.20
N LYS A 674 17.49 23.47 -2.00
CA LYS A 674 17.69 22.04 -1.82
C LYS A 674 16.44 21.25 -2.25
N ALA A 675 15.26 21.64 -1.77
CA ALA A 675 14.01 20.98 -2.12
C ALA A 675 13.71 21.10 -3.63
N LEU A 676 14.00 22.26 -4.25
CA LEU A 676 13.84 22.45 -5.69
C LEU A 676 14.74 21.49 -6.47
N ASN A 677 16.04 21.47 -6.16
CA ASN A 677 16.99 20.59 -6.86
C ASN A 677 16.62 19.11 -6.71
N LEU A 678 16.25 18.68 -5.49
CA LEU A 678 15.77 17.32 -5.24
C LEU A 678 14.50 16.99 -6.04
N SER A 679 13.60 17.96 -6.23
CA SER A 679 12.37 17.78 -7.03
C SER A 679 12.71 17.58 -8.51
N LEU A 680 13.66 18.36 -9.03
CA LEU A 680 14.12 18.24 -10.42
C LEU A 680 14.82 16.90 -10.65
N ASP A 681 15.72 16.49 -9.75
CA ASP A 681 16.43 15.21 -9.84
C ASP A 681 15.46 14.01 -9.82
N ALA A 682 14.35 14.14 -9.07
CA ALA A 682 13.31 13.13 -9.00
C ALA A 682 12.25 13.22 -10.12
N ASN A 683 12.37 14.20 -11.03
CA ASN A 683 11.41 14.50 -12.10
C ASN A 683 9.97 14.70 -11.57
N ILE A 684 9.85 15.51 -10.51
CA ILE A 684 8.60 15.90 -9.84
C ILE A 684 8.13 17.25 -10.38
N ASP A 685 6.82 17.44 -10.56
CA ASP A 685 6.27 18.72 -11.02
C ASP A 685 6.55 19.83 -10.00
N VAL A 686 7.03 20.98 -10.47
CA VAL A 686 7.29 22.16 -9.65
C VAL A 686 6.29 23.27 -9.99
N VAL A 687 5.60 23.77 -8.97
CA VAL A 687 4.72 24.94 -9.06
C VAL A 687 5.32 26.08 -8.24
N PHE A 688 5.39 27.28 -8.81
CA PHE A 688 6.00 28.43 -8.16
C PHE A 688 5.12 29.67 -8.19
N ASP A 689 5.02 30.34 -7.04
CA ASP A 689 4.43 31.66 -6.85
C ASP A 689 5.50 32.62 -6.29
N PRO A 690 5.97 33.64 -7.05
CA PRO A 690 6.94 34.62 -6.57
C PRO A 690 6.46 35.33 -5.29
N ASN A 691 5.16 35.59 -5.20
CA ASN A 691 4.49 36.16 -4.04
C ASN A 691 5.20 37.38 -3.43
N TYR A 692 5.53 38.37 -4.27
CA TYR A 692 6.27 39.57 -3.91
C TYR A 692 5.57 40.36 -2.79
N ARG A 693 6.36 40.88 -1.84
CA ARG A 693 5.90 41.75 -0.77
C ARG A 693 6.82 42.96 -0.65
N ASP A 694 6.27 44.15 -0.88
CA ASP A 694 7.07 45.37 -0.93
C ASP A 694 7.77 45.69 0.41
N SER A 695 7.09 45.40 1.52
CA SER A 695 7.64 45.55 2.87
C SER A 695 8.87 44.69 3.17
N LEU A 696 9.06 43.60 2.43
CA LEU A 696 10.21 42.70 2.58
C LEU A 696 11.33 43.02 1.58
N TYR A 697 10.98 43.44 0.36
CA TYR A 697 11.91 43.47 -0.76
C TYR A 697 12.15 44.84 -1.39
N SER A 698 11.42 45.89 -1.02
CA SER A 698 11.59 47.25 -1.59
C SER A 698 13.05 47.74 -1.58
N LYS A 699 13.80 47.41 -0.53
CA LYS A 699 15.23 47.77 -0.39
C LYS A 699 16.21 46.87 -1.15
N ASN A 700 15.79 45.65 -1.54
CA ASN A 700 16.63 44.61 -2.15
C ASN A 700 15.95 43.98 -3.37
N ILE A 701 15.26 44.79 -4.17
CA ILE A 701 14.37 44.31 -5.24
C ILE A 701 15.14 43.48 -6.29
N GLU A 702 16.38 43.85 -6.61
CA GLU A 702 17.19 43.12 -7.60
C GLU A 702 17.60 41.71 -7.12
N ASP A 703 17.85 41.53 -5.82
CA ASP A 703 18.10 40.21 -5.24
C ASP A 703 16.85 39.31 -5.33
N PHE A 704 15.67 39.88 -5.03
CA PHE A 704 14.40 39.17 -5.23
C PHE A 704 14.20 38.75 -6.70
N LYS A 705 14.42 39.66 -7.66
CA LYS A 705 14.27 39.37 -9.09
C LYS A 705 15.19 38.24 -9.55
N GLN A 706 16.45 38.24 -9.11
CA GLN A 706 17.41 37.19 -9.46
C GLN A 706 16.95 35.81 -8.93
N LYS A 707 16.54 35.75 -7.66
CA LYS A 707 16.05 34.51 -7.03
C LYS A 707 14.74 34.04 -7.67
N ALA A 708 13.80 34.95 -7.95
CA ALA A 708 12.55 34.63 -8.61
C ALA A 708 12.79 34.06 -10.01
N LYS A 709 13.65 34.70 -10.83
CA LYS A 709 14.02 34.18 -12.16
C LYS A 709 14.64 32.77 -12.09
N TYR A 710 15.46 32.49 -11.07
CA TYR A 710 16.05 31.17 -10.88
C TYR A 710 15.00 30.08 -10.62
N PHE A 711 13.95 30.36 -9.83
CA PHE A 711 12.84 29.43 -9.58
C PHE A 711 11.90 29.34 -10.78
N ILE A 712 11.59 30.46 -11.42
CA ILE A 712 10.75 30.52 -12.62
C ILE A 712 11.31 29.59 -13.70
N THR A 713 12.61 29.69 -14.03
CA THR A 713 13.23 28.83 -15.07
C THR A 713 13.18 27.32 -14.77
N LYS A 714 12.90 26.92 -13.53
CA LYS A 714 12.87 25.53 -13.05
C LYS A 714 11.48 25.02 -12.72
N SER A 715 10.45 25.80 -12.98
CA SER A 715 9.07 25.46 -12.60
C SER A 715 8.25 25.03 -13.82
N ASN A 716 7.41 24.01 -13.67
CA ASN A 716 6.45 23.60 -14.70
C ASN A 716 5.29 24.60 -14.78
N VAL A 717 4.82 25.09 -13.63
CA VAL A 717 3.74 26.08 -13.56
C VAL A 717 4.21 27.28 -12.76
N VAL A 718 4.04 28.46 -13.33
CA VAL A 718 4.34 29.71 -12.64
C VAL A 718 3.07 30.54 -12.52
N LYS A 719 2.58 30.73 -11.29
CA LYS A 719 1.49 31.66 -11.02
C LYS A 719 2.11 32.97 -10.54
N MET A 720 1.66 34.10 -11.09
CA MET A 720 2.07 35.42 -10.62
C MET A 720 1.00 36.47 -10.94
N SER A 721 1.07 37.63 -10.32
CA SER A 721 0.22 38.76 -10.66
C SER A 721 0.76 39.57 -11.83
N LEU A 722 -0.06 40.48 -12.37
CA LEU A 722 0.38 41.40 -13.42
C LEU A 722 1.47 42.36 -12.90
N GLU A 723 1.37 42.77 -11.64
CA GLU A 723 2.36 43.60 -10.95
C GLU A 723 3.70 42.87 -10.80
N GLU A 724 3.67 41.58 -10.46
CA GLU A 724 4.88 40.75 -10.35
C GLU A 724 5.56 40.55 -11.71
N LEU A 725 4.79 40.41 -12.78
CA LEU A 725 5.30 40.35 -14.15
C LEU A 725 6.06 41.64 -14.51
N GLU A 726 5.50 42.80 -14.16
CA GLU A 726 6.15 44.10 -14.35
C GLU A 726 7.41 44.23 -13.47
N ILE A 727 7.36 43.81 -12.21
CA ILE A 727 8.50 43.89 -11.29
C ILE A 727 9.67 43.01 -11.76
N ILE A 728 9.40 41.75 -12.10
CA ILE A 728 10.43 40.74 -12.38
C ILE A 728 11.02 40.93 -13.78
N TYR A 729 10.19 41.18 -14.78
CA TYR A 729 10.59 41.21 -16.19
C TYR A 729 10.47 42.58 -16.86
N LYS A 730 9.91 43.60 -16.20
CA LYS A 730 9.61 44.92 -16.79
C LYS A 730 8.69 44.82 -18.00
N LEU A 731 7.84 43.80 -18.04
CA LEU A 731 6.84 43.59 -19.09
C LEU A 731 5.50 44.14 -18.62
N LYS A 732 4.95 45.07 -19.40
CA LYS A 732 3.61 45.63 -19.20
C LYS A 732 2.63 44.96 -20.15
N TRP A 733 1.37 44.92 -19.76
CA TRP A 733 0.31 44.41 -20.61
C TRP A 733 -0.98 45.21 -20.46
N ASN A 734 -1.62 45.51 -21.59
CA ASN A 734 -2.99 46.01 -21.66
C ASN A 734 -3.80 45.16 -22.66
N SER A 735 -5.07 44.96 -22.36
CA SER A 735 -5.94 44.02 -23.10
C SER A 735 -6.33 44.48 -24.51
N LYS A 736 -6.04 45.73 -24.90
CA LYS A 736 -6.55 46.31 -26.15
C LYS A 736 -5.67 46.04 -27.37
N ASN A 737 -4.35 45.89 -27.25
CA ASN A 737 -3.45 45.64 -28.41
C ASN A 737 -2.10 44.94 -28.10
N ASP A 738 -1.79 44.55 -26.85
CA ASP A 738 -0.43 44.11 -26.46
C ASP A 738 -0.22 42.59 -26.32
N THR A 739 -1.23 41.77 -26.57
CA THR A 739 -1.17 40.33 -26.25
C THR A 739 -0.14 39.56 -27.09
N GLU A 740 -0.02 39.87 -28.39
CA GLU A 740 1.00 39.22 -29.25
C GLU A 740 2.43 39.66 -28.88
N THR A 741 2.63 40.95 -28.60
CA THR A 741 3.92 41.50 -28.15
C THR A 741 4.35 40.85 -26.84
N LEU A 742 3.44 40.77 -25.86
CA LEU A 742 3.72 40.09 -24.60
C LEU A 742 4.06 38.61 -24.82
N HIS A 743 3.29 37.90 -25.66
CA HIS A 743 3.57 36.49 -25.95
C HIS A 743 4.96 36.30 -26.54
N LYS A 744 5.38 37.18 -27.46
CA LYS A 744 6.72 37.16 -28.05
C LYS A 744 7.83 37.35 -27.00
N GLU A 745 7.65 38.23 -26.04
CA GLU A 745 8.62 38.42 -24.95
C GLU A 745 8.61 37.25 -23.96
N MET A 746 7.44 36.75 -23.60
CA MET A 746 7.29 35.59 -22.72
C MET A 746 7.89 34.32 -23.31
N LYS A 747 7.83 34.12 -24.64
CA LYS A 747 8.50 32.99 -25.31
C LYS A 747 10.01 32.95 -25.08
N LYS A 748 10.65 34.11 -24.85
CA LYS A 748 12.10 34.18 -24.53
C LYS A 748 12.40 33.77 -23.08
N ILE A 749 11.39 33.81 -22.22
CA ILE A 749 11.48 33.45 -20.80
C ILE A 749 11.15 31.98 -20.57
N ILE A 750 10.27 31.41 -21.40
CA ILE A 750 9.83 30.02 -21.27
C ILE A 750 10.95 29.06 -21.71
N GLU A 751 11.55 28.36 -20.76
CA GLU A 751 12.73 27.51 -20.99
C GLU A 751 12.36 26.16 -21.63
N ASN A 752 11.29 25.52 -21.16
CA ASN A 752 10.88 24.18 -21.60
C ASN A 752 9.46 24.17 -22.17
N ASP A 753 9.16 23.19 -23.05
CA ASP A 753 7.88 23.12 -23.76
C ASP A 753 6.69 22.78 -22.87
N GLN A 754 6.94 22.29 -21.65
CA GLN A 754 5.91 21.95 -20.67
C GLN A 754 5.60 23.09 -19.70
N GLN A 755 6.38 24.18 -19.74
CA GLN A 755 6.24 25.31 -18.84
C GLN A 755 5.15 26.27 -19.34
N PHE A 756 4.29 26.69 -18.42
CA PHE A 756 3.32 27.74 -18.68
C PHE A 756 3.10 28.65 -17.47
N PHE A 757 2.58 29.84 -17.77
CA PHE A 757 2.35 30.92 -16.83
C PHE A 757 0.85 31.16 -16.64
N LEU A 758 0.47 31.45 -15.40
CA LEU A 758 -0.86 31.85 -14.97
C LEU A 758 -0.76 33.26 -14.39
N ILE A 759 -1.02 34.27 -15.21
CA ILE A 759 -0.96 35.68 -14.78
C ILE A 759 -2.35 36.10 -14.31
N THR A 760 -2.52 36.35 -13.01
CA THR A 760 -3.82 36.74 -12.44
C THR A 760 -4.13 38.20 -12.72
N LEU A 761 -5.34 38.48 -13.22
CA LEU A 761 -5.84 39.81 -13.62
C LEU A 761 -6.98 40.32 -12.72
N GLY A 762 -7.09 39.80 -11.50
CA GLY A 762 -8.19 40.11 -10.58
C GLY A 762 -9.56 39.71 -11.17
N LYS A 763 -10.51 40.66 -11.22
CA LYS A 763 -11.88 40.42 -11.71
C LYS A 763 -11.95 39.99 -13.18
N ASP A 764 -10.91 40.29 -13.96
CA ASP A 764 -10.88 40.00 -15.40
C ASP A 764 -10.39 38.57 -15.71
N GLY A 765 -9.99 37.81 -14.68
CA GLY A 765 -9.63 36.39 -14.78
C GLY A 765 -8.13 36.12 -14.77
N THR A 766 -7.71 35.17 -15.61
CA THR A 766 -6.32 34.71 -15.67
C THR A 766 -5.84 34.69 -17.11
N LEU A 767 -4.67 35.27 -17.38
CA LEU A 767 -3.97 35.19 -18.64
C LEU A 767 -3.02 33.99 -18.62
N PHE A 768 -3.38 32.95 -19.36
CA PHE A 768 -2.54 31.78 -19.63
C PHE A 768 -1.53 32.09 -20.72
N ILE A 769 -0.26 31.69 -20.52
CA ILE A 769 0.81 31.85 -21.52
C ILE A 769 1.72 30.61 -21.52
N ASP A 770 1.88 29.96 -22.67
CA ASP A 770 2.92 28.95 -22.92
C ASP A 770 3.69 29.27 -24.22
N LYS A 771 4.57 28.38 -24.70
CA LYS A 771 5.35 28.63 -25.93
C LYS A 771 4.49 28.82 -27.18
N ASN A 772 3.31 28.21 -27.22
CA ASN A 772 2.46 28.11 -28.41
C ASN A 772 1.25 29.04 -28.35
N LYS A 773 0.80 29.40 -27.16
CA LYS A 773 -0.53 29.99 -26.94
C LYS A 773 -0.54 31.00 -25.81
N ILE A 774 -1.34 32.04 -26.02
CA ILE A 774 -1.71 33.02 -25.02
C ILE A 774 -3.24 33.15 -25.03
N LYS A 775 -3.88 33.13 -23.86
CA LYS A 775 -5.35 33.20 -23.75
C LYS A 775 -5.79 33.78 -22.42
N ILE A 776 -6.80 34.65 -22.45
CA ILE A 776 -7.51 35.08 -21.24
C ILE A 776 -8.62 34.08 -20.94
N ILE A 777 -8.64 33.57 -19.71
CA ILE A 777 -9.72 32.76 -19.16
C ILE A 777 -10.46 33.63 -18.14
N PRO A 778 -11.72 34.03 -18.41
CA PRO A 778 -12.44 34.97 -17.56
C PRO A 778 -12.77 34.38 -16.18
N SER A 779 -12.98 35.27 -15.20
CA SER A 779 -13.54 34.91 -13.89
C SER A 779 -15.02 35.26 -13.78
N ILE A 780 -15.65 34.88 -12.67
CA ILE A 780 -17.01 35.27 -12.31
C ILE A 780 -17.02 36.64 -11.61
N LYS A 781 -18.14 37.37 -11.76
CA LYS A 781 -18.36 38.63 -11.03
C LYS A 781 -18.91 38.33 -9.65
N VAL A 782 -18.28 38.88 -8.62
CA VAL A 782 -18.69 38.76 -7.21
C VAL A 782 -18.62 40.12 -6.52
N LYS A 783 -19.34 40.28 -5.40
CA LYS A 783 -19.19 41.45 -4.53
C LYS A 783 -18.00 41.20 -3.60
N GLN A 784 -16.93 41.96 -3.81
CA GLN A 784 -15.70 41.86 -3.04
C GLN A 784 -15.90 42.36 -1.60
N VAL A 785 -15.40 41.57 -0.64
CA VAL A 785 -15.36 41.87 0.80
C VAL A 785 -13.92 41.84 1.31
N ASP A 786 -13.13 40.83 0.93
CA ASP A 786 -11.73 40.67 1.36
C ASP A 786 -10.92 39.97 0.27
N THR A 787 -9.83 40.55 -0.23
CA THR A 787 -8.99 39.89 -1.27
C THR A 787 -7.89 38.99 -0.74
N THR A 788 -7.78 38.87 0.58
CA THR A 788 -6.66 38.17 1.23
C THR A 788 -6.66 36.69 0.90
N GLY A 789 -5.52 36.21 0.40
CA GLY A 789 -5.33 34.80 0.05
C GLY A 789 -6.16 34.33 -1.15
N ALA A 790 -6.85 35.20 -1.89
CA ALA A 790 -7.58 34.81 -3.10
C ALA A 790 -6.66 34.17 -4.15
N GLY A 791 -5.42 34.66 -4.26
CA GLY A 791 -4.38 34.06 -5.11
C GLY A 791 -3.93 32.68 -4.63
N ASP A 792 -3.84 32.47 -3.30
CA ASP A 792 -3.48 31.19 -2.70
C ASP A 792 -4.60 30.16 -2.91
N VAL A 793 -5.87 30.58 -2.75
CA VAL A 793 -7.05 29.76 -3.03
C VAL A 793 -7.14 29.40 -4.49
N PHE A 794 -6.90 30.36 -5.40
CA PHE A 794 -6.78 30.10 -6.83
C PHE A 794 -5.73 29.03 -7.09
N LEU A 795 -4.52 29.19 -6.56
CA LEU A 795 -3.40 28.29 -6.79
C LEU A 795 -3.67 26.88 -6.24
N GLY A 796 -4.18 26.76 -5.01
CA GLY A 796 -4.56 25.47 -4.43
C GLY A 796 -5.68 24.78 -5.21
N SER A 797 -6.65 25.55 -5.69
CA SER A 797 -7.73 25.04 -6.55
C SER A 797 -7.21 24.58 -7.91
N PHE A 798 -6.31 25.33 -8.51
CA PHE A 798 -5.63 24.95 -9.75
C PHE A 798 -4.87 23.63 -9.57
N ILE A 799 -3.99 23.57 -8.55
CA ILE A 799 -3.17 22.37 -8.25
C ILE A 799 -4.07 21.15 -8.02
N SER A 800 -5.22 21.32 -7.36
CA SER A 800 -6.13 20.21 -7.04
C SER A 800 -6.62 19.43 -8.25
N LYS A 801 -6.77 20.12 -9.39
CA LYS A 801 -7.15 19.50 -10.66
C LYS A 801 -5.92 19.21 -11.53
N TYR A 802 -4.95 20.11 -11.58
CA TYR A 802 -3.72 19.97 -12.36
C TYR A 802 -2.93 18.72 -12.01
N ILE A 803 -2.85 18.37 -10.72
CA ILE A 803 -2.12 17.18 -10.30
C ILE A 803 -2.71 15.93 -10.93
N ASN A 804 -4.02 15.86 -11.16
CA ASN A 804 -4.72 14.70 -11.74
C ASN A 804 -4.95 14.79 -13.25
N ARG A 805 -4.31 15.73 -13.96
CA ARG A 805 -4.46 15.88 -15.42
C ARG A 805 -4.14 14.60 -16.19
N ASN A 806 -4.92 14.35 -17.24
CA ASN A 806 -4.79 13.16 -18.10
C ASN A 806 -3.78 13.37 -19.22
N ASN A 807 -3.76 14.57 -19.81
CA ASN A 807 -2.91 14.87 -20.95
C ASN A 807 -1.56 15.43 -20.49
N LYS A 808 -0.46 14.81 -20.95
CA LYS A 808 0.91 15.25 -20.65
C LYS A 808 1.62 15.89 -21.84
N ASP A 809 1.06 15.78 -23.04
CA ASP A 809 1.59 16.46 -24.22
C ASP A 809 1.13 17.92 -24.23
N SER A 810 2.01 18.82 -23.79
CA SER A 810 1.76 20.26 -23.67
C SER A 810 1.50 20.97 -25.00
N ASN A 811 1.82 20.32 -26.13
CA ASN A 811 1.55 20.86 -27.47
C ASN A 811 0.16 20.48 -27.99
N SER A 812 -0.53 19.54 -27.33
CA SER A 812 -1.83 19.05 -27.78
C SER A 812 -2.96 20.04 -27.48
N LYS A 813 -3.95 20.09 -28.38
CA LYS A 813 -5.18 20.88 -28.18
C LYS A 813 -5.96 20.41 -26.95
N ASP A 814 -5.93 19.11 -26.66
CA ASP A 814 -6.61 18.49 -25.53
C ASP A 814 -5.98 18.91 -24.20
N PHE A 815 -4.65 19.04 -24.13
CA PHE A 815 -3.97 19.63 -22.98
C PHE A 815 -4.42 21.06 -22.72
N HIS A 816 -4.43 21.93 -23.73
CA HIS A 816 -4.88 23.32 -23.53
C HIS A 816 -6.33 23.40 -23.06
N ASN A 817 -7.22 22.59 -23.63
CA ASN A 817 -8.62 22.57 -23.24
C ASN A 817 -8.77 22.13 -21.77
N GLU A 818 -8.08 21.06 -21.37
CA GLU A 818 -8.08 20.58 -19.99
C GLU A 818 -7.54 21.66 -19.02
N ILE A 819 -6.42 22.30 -19.34
CA ILE A 819 -5.85 23.37 -18.52
C ILE A 819 -6.78 24.58 -18.43
N PHE A 820 -7.46 24.98 -19.51
CA PHE A 820 -8.40 26.10 -19.47
C PHE A 820 -9.60 25.84 -18.56
N GLU A 821 -10.14 24.62 -18.54
CA GLU A 821 -11.20 24.25 -17.60
C GLU A 821 -10.68 24.24 -16.15
N ILE A 822 -9.45 23.78 -15.93
CA ILE A 822 -8.80 23.87 -14.62
C ILE A 822 -8.66 25.33 -14.17
N ILE A 823 -8.22 26.23 -15.05
CA ILE A 823 -8.09 27.67 -14.75
C ILE A 823 -9.45 28.28 -14.46
N LYS A 824 -10.50 27.92 -15.22
CA LYS A 824 -11.87 28.40 -14.98
C LYS A 824 -12.37 27.97 -13.60
N TYR A 825 -12.16 26.72 -13.23
CA TYR A 825 -12.46 26.21 -11.89
C TYR A 825 -11.69 26.98 -10.81
N ALA A 826 -10.40 27.23 -11.02
CA ALA A 826 -9.57 27.99 -10.09
C ALA A 826 -10.01 29.46 -9.97
N ASN A 827 -10.38 30.12 -11.07
CA ASN A 827 -10.90 31.49 -11.11
C ASN A 827 -12.16 31.62 -10.26
N VAL A 828 -13.10 30.67 -10.39
CA VAL A 828 -14.34 30.64 -9.59
C VAL A 828 -14.02 30.57 -8.11
N ASN A 829 -13.12 29.67 -7.71
CA ASN A 829 -12.71 29.51 -6.32
C ASN A 829 -12.01 30.76 -5.77
N GLY A 830 -11.07 31.33 -6.54
CA GLY A 830 -10.39 32.56 -6.17
C GLY A 830 -11.35 33.75 -6.02
N ALA A 831 -12.34 33.87 -6.91
CA ALA A 831 -13.36 34.91 -6.81
C ALA A 831 -14.27 34.72 -5.59
N LEU A 832 -14.78 33.50 -5.36
CA LEU A 832 -15.60 33.19 -4.19
C LEU A 832 -14.85 33.43 -2.87
N ALA A 833 -13.54 33.17 -2.85
CA ALA A 833 -12.69 33.48 -1.70
C ALA A 833 -12.77 34.96 -1.30
N THR A 834 -13.09 35.85 -2.25
CA THR A 834 -13.16 37.28 -1.96
C THR A 834 -14.45 37.76 -1.31
N THR A 835 -15.44 36.89 -1.18
CA THR A 835 -16.79 37.26 -0.74
C THR A 835 -16.99 37.20 0.77
N ILE A 836 -16.03 36.62 1.49
CA ILE A 836 -16.06 36.40 2.94
C ILE A 836 -14.68 36.77 3.51
N ILE A 837 -14.64 37.25 4.75
CA ILE A 837 -13.38 37.59 5.42
C ILE A 837 -12.59 36.32 5.78
N GLY A 838 -11.32 36.29 5.36
CA GLY A 838 -10.37 35.23 5.65
C GLY A 838 -10.52 33.97 4.79
N VAL A 839 -9.38 33.35 4.45
CA VAL A 839 -9.29 32.20 3.53
C VAL A 839 -10.10 31.00 4.02
N GLU A 840 -10.04 30.71 5.32
CA GLU A 840 -10.67 29.51 5.88
C GLU A 840 -12.19 29.48 5.74
N ASN A 841 -12.82 30.63 5.99
CA ASN A 841 -14.28 30.75 5.92
C ASN A 841 -14.79 30.81 4.48
N ALA A 842 -13.94 31.26 3.56
CA ALA A 842 -14.31 31.48 2.17
C ALA A 842 -14.13 30.21 1.30
N LEU A 843 -13.38 29.22 1.78
CA LEU A 843 -13.14 27.96 1.07
C LEU A 843 -14.36 27.02 1.13
N LYS A 844 -14.84 26.67 -0.06
CA LYS A 844 -15.90 25.67 -0.26
C LYS A 844 -15.32 24.30 -0.60
N THR A 845 -16.01 23.26 -0.15
CA THR A 845 -15.75 21.87 -0.52
C THR A 845 -16.06 21.61 -2.00
N GLU A 846 -15.60 20.48 -2.52
CA GLU A 846 -15.87 20.08 -3.90
C GLU A 846 -17.38 19.94 -4.20
N GLU A 847 -18.14 19.41 -3.23
CA GLU A 847 -19.60 19.25 -3.34
C GLU A 847 -20.30 20.60 -3.43
N GLU A 848 -19.97 21.54 -2.53
CA GLU A 848 -20.56 22.89 -2.52
C GLU A 848 -20.24 23.69 -3.79
N ILE A 849 -19.11 23.44 -4.44
CA ILE A 849 -18.75 24.10 -5.71
C ILE A 849 -19.53 23.50 -6.87
N ASN A 850 -19.71 22.18 -6.91
CA ASN A 850 -20.48 21.50 -7.95
C ASN A 850 -21.97 21.84 -7.88
N GLU A 851 -22.50 22.29 -6.75
CA GLU A 851 -23.86 22.82 -6.65
C GLU A 851 -24.00 24.26 -7.21
N LEU A 852 -22.88 24.98 -7.36
CA LEU A 852 -22.83 26.37 -7.82
C LEU A 852 -22.48 26.53 -9.31
N ILE A 853 -21.89 25.49 -9.91
CA ILE A 853 -21.49 25.40 -11.33
C ILE A 853 -22.48 24.51 -12.07
#